data_AF-A0A1S3AGX8-F1
#
_entry.id   AF-A0A1S3AGX8-F1
#
_cell.length_a   1.000
_cell.length_b   1.000
_cell.length_c   1.000
_cell.angle_alpha   90.00
_cell.angle_beta   90.00
_cell.angle_gamma   90.00
#
_symmetry.space_group_name_H-M   'P 1'
#
loop_
_entity.id
_entity.type
_entity.pdbx_description
1 polymer ?
#
loop_
_entity_poly.entity_id
_entity_poly.type
_entity_poly.pdbx_seq_one_letter_code
_entity_poly.pdbx_strand_id
1 'polypeptide(L)'
;MKTVSVALVLCLNVGVDPPDVVKTTPCARLECWIDPLSMGPQKALETIGANLQKQYENWQPRARYKQSLDPTVDEVKKLCTSLRRNAKEERVLFHYNGHGVPRPTVNGEIWVFNKNYTQYIPLSIYDLQTWMGSPSIFVYDCSNAGLIVKSFKQFALQREQELEVAAINPNHPLAQMPLPPSMKNCIQLAACEANELLPMIPDLPADLFTSCLTTPIKIALRWFCMQKCVSLVPGVTLDLIEKIPGRLNDRRTPLGELNWIFTAITDTIAWNVLPRDLFQKLFRQDLLVASLFRNFLLAERIMRSYNCTPVSSPRLPPTYMHAMWQAWDLAVDICLSQLPTIIEEGTAFRHSPFFAEQLTAFQVWLTMGVENRNPPEQLPIVLQVLLSQVHRLRALDLLGRFLDLGPWAVSLALSVGIFPYVLKLLQSSARELRPLLVFIWAKILAVDSELVVALSHLVVQYESNFCTVALQFMEEEKNYPLPSPAATEGGSLTPVRDSPCTPRLRSVSSYGNIRAVTTARSLNKSLQNLSLTEESGSSAAFSPGNLSTSSSASSTLGSPENEEFILSFETIDKMRRVSSYSSLNSLIGVSFNSVYTQIWRVLLHLAADPYPDVSDLAMKVLNSIAYKATVNARPQRILPTSSLTQSAPASPTNKGVHIHQAGGSPPTSSTSSSSLTNDVAKQPGGRELPTGRPGTTGPTGVQYTPHSHQFPRTRKMFDKGPDQTTDDADDATGHKSFMSAAMQTGFCDWSARYFAQPVMKIPEEHDLESQIRKEREWRFLRNTRVRKQAQQLIQKGVTRLDDQIFLNRNPGVPSVVKFHPFTPCVAVADKDSICFWDWEKGEKLDYFHNGNPRYTRVTAMEYLNGQDCSLLLTATDDGAIRVWKNFADLEKNPEMVTAWQGLSDMLPTTRGAGMVVDWEQETGLLMSSGDVRIVRVWDTDREMKVQDIPTGADSCVTSLSCDPQRSLIVAGLGDGSVRVYDRRMALSECRVMTYREHTAWVVKAYLQKRPEGHIMSVSVNGDVRFFDPRMPESVNVLQIVKGLTALDIHPQANLIACGSMNQFTAVYSGSGELINNIKYYDGFMGQRVGAISCLAFHPHWPHLAVGSNDYYISVYSVEKRIR
;
A
#
# COMPACT_ATOMS: atom_id res chain seq x y z
N MET A 1 6.32 16.87 -29.96
CA MET A 1 7.07 16.80 -31.23
C MET A 1 6.09 16.54 -32.34
N LYS A 2 6.07 17.36 -33.38
CA LYS A 2 5.10 17.29 -34.47
C LYS A 2 5.77 17.60 -35.80
N THR A 3 5.33 16.94 -36.87
CA THR A 3 5.73 17.33 -38.22
C THR A 3 4.89 18.52 -38.70
N VAL A 4 5.54 19.67 -38.87
CA VAL A 4 4.88 20.95 -39.20
C VAL A 4 5.08 21.39 -40.65
N SER A 5 6.11 20.87 -41.31
CA SER A 5 6.51 21.26 -42.66
C SER A 5 6.86 20.04 -43.50
N VAL A 6 6.49 20.05 -44.78
CA VAL A 6 6.70 18.96 -45.73
C VAL A 6 7.28 19.52 -47.04
N ALA A 7 8.46 19.03 -47.44
CA ALA A 7 9.07 19.24 -48.75
C ALA A 7 8.76 18.05 -49.65
N LEU A 8 8.18 18.31 -50.81
CA LEU A 8 7.94 17.32 -51.87
C LEU A 8 8.86 17.65 -53.05
N VAL A 9 9.95 16.91 -53.19
CA VAL A 9 10.94 17.04 -54.26
C VAL A 9 10.70 15.92 -55.27
N LEU A 10 10.22 16.29 -56.45
CA LEU A 10 9.89 15.35 -57.52
C LEU A 10 10.86 15.57 -58.69
N CYS A 11 11.64 14.55 -59.03
CA CYS A 11 12.57 14.55 -60.16
C CYS A 11 12.14 13.48 -61.18
N LEU A 12 11.24 13.85 -62.10
CA LEU A 12 10.52 12.93 -62.98
C LEU A 12 10.84 13.11 -64.48
N ASN A 13 11.15 14.33 -64.93
CA ASN A 13 11.43 14.64 -66.35
C ASN A 13 10.49 13.91 -67.33
N VAL A 14 9.20 14.16 -67.20
CA VAL A 14 8.14 13.35 -67.82
C VAL A 14 8.36 13.18 -69.32
N GLY A 15 8.51 11.93 -69.75
CA GLY A 15 8.70 11.55 -71.16
C GLY A 15 10.15 11.31 -71.57
N VAL A 16 11.13 11.56 -70.68
CA VAL A 16 12.55 11.28 -70.93
C VAL A 16 13.08 10.32 -69.86
N ASP A 17 13.49 9.13 -70.28
CA ASP A 17 14.00 8.11 -69.36
C ASP A 17 15.48 8.34 -69.02
N PRO A 18 15.91 8.08 -67.77
CA PRO A 18 17.31 8.18 -67.40
C PRO A 18 18.13 7.04 -68.03
N PRO A 19 19.43 7.28 -68.31
CA PRO A 19 20.26 6.38 -69.12
C PRO A 19 20.55 5.01 -68.48
N ASP A 20 20.30 4.87 -67.19
CA ASP A 20 20.68 3.71 -66.39
C ASP A 20 19.51 2.79 -66.02
N VAL A 21 18.29 3.09 -66.51
CA VAL A 21 17.08 2.30 -66.30
C VAL A 21 16.50 1.87 -67.65
N VAL A 22 16.60 0.57 -67.96
CA VAL A 22 15.97 0.00 -69.17
C VAL A 22 14.53 -0.37 -68.85
N LYS A 23 13.55 0.39 -69.37
CA LYS A 23 12.12 0.10 -69.18
C LYS A 23 11.65 -1.06 -70.05
N THR A 24 10.81 -1.93 -69.50
CA THR A 24 10.12 -2.99 -70.24
C THR A 24 8.97 -2.41 -71.08
N THR A 25 8.55 -3.12 -72.13
CA THR A 25 7.31 -2.78 -72.87
C THR A 25 6.33 -3.95 -72.76
N PRO A 26 5.19 -3.81 -72.04
CA PRO A 26 4.75 -2.65 -71.24
C PRO A 26 5.54 -2.46 -69.93
N CYS A 27 5.51 -1.24 -69.35
CA CYS A 27 6.08 -0.91 -68.03
C CYS A 27 5.04 -0.26 -67.10
N ALA A 28 5.33 -0.33 -65.80
CA ALA A 28 4.68 0.48 -64.77
C ALA A 28 4.87 1.98 -65.06
N ARG A 29 3.76 2.71 -65.18
CA ARG A 29 3.78 4.14 -65.56
C ARG A 29 3.01 5.05 -64.62
N LEU A 30 2.04 4.52 -63.86
CA LEU A 30 1.18 5.34 -63.02
C LEU A 30 2.00 5.96 -61.90
N GLU A 31 1.85 7.26 -61.71
CA GLU A 31 2.56 8.02 -60.69
C GLU A 31 1.56 8.90 -59.95
N CYS A 32 1.48 8.74 -58.62
CA CYS A 32 0.45 9.34 -57.78
C CYS A 32 -0.97 9.11 -58.31
N TRP A 33 -1.20 7.91 -58.87
CA TRP A 33 -2.44 7.46 -59.51
C TRP A 33 -2.84 8.25 -60.77
N ILE A 34 -1.89 8.87 -61.46
CA ILE A 34 -2.07 9.56 -62.75
C ILE A 34 -1.19 8.86 -63.78
N ASP A 35 -1.68 8.71 -65.02
CA ASP A 35 -0.83 8.33 -66.15
C ASP A 35 -0.11 9.59 -66.67
N PRO A 36 1.23 9.72 -66.50
CA PRO A 36 1.98 10.92 -66.89
C PRO A 36 1.93 11.18 -68.40
N LEU A 37 1.75 10.13 -69.21
CA LEU A 37 1.72 10.20 -70.67
C LEU A 37 0.32 10.54 -71.22
N SER A 38 -0.72 10.50 -70.37
CA SER A 38 -2.10 10.83 -70.77
C SER A 38 -2.34 12.34 -70.95
N MET A 39 -1.40 13.18 -70.51
CA MET A 39 -1.47 14.63 -70.58
C MET A 39 -0.09 15.22 -70.91
N GLY A 40 -0.03 16.51 -71.26
CA GLY A 40 1.24 17.16 -71.59
C GLY A 40 2.24 17.13 -70.41
N PRO A 41 3.56 16.97 -70.65
CA PRO A 41 4.56 16.74 -69.60
C PRO A 41 4.52 17.72 -68.42
N GLN A 42 4.43 19.03 -68.70
CA GLN A 42 4.35 20.07 -67.68
C GLN A 42 3.08 19.94 -66.81
N LYS A 43 1.93 19.69 -67.46
CA LYS A 43 0.65 19.52 -66.78
C LYS A 43 0.62 18.23 -65.97
N ALA A 44 1.23 17.15 -66.48
CA ALA A 44 1.40 15.90 -65.76
C ALA A 44 2.15 16.12 -64.45
N LEU A 45 3.30 16.79 -64.52
CA LEU A 45 4.16 17.05 -63.37
C LEU A 45 3.46 17.90 -62.28
N GLU A 46 2.74 18.96 -62.68
CA GLU A 46 1.94 19.78 -61.76
C GLU A 46 0.79 18.99 -61.12
N THR A 47 0.12 18.13 -61.89
CA THR A 47 -1.01 17.32 -61.40
C THR A 47 -0.51 16.23 -60.44
N ILE A 48 0.62 15.59 -60.74
CA ILE A 48 1.29 14.61 -59.87
C ILE A 48 1.69 15.28 -58.55
N GLY A 49 2.33 16.45 -58.59
CA GLY A 49 2.70 17.22 -57.40
C GLY A 49 1.50 17.59 -56.52
N ALA A 50 0.42 18.08 -57.14
CA ALA A 50 -0.81 18.42 -56.44
C ALA A 50 -1.50 17.19 -55.81
N ASN A 51 -1.50 16.04 -56.50
CA ASN A 51 -2.06 14.81 -55.96
C ASN A 51 -1.21 14.26 -54.81
N LEU A 52 0.10 14.23 -54.93
CA LEU A 52 0.99 13.79 -53.84
C LEU A 52 0.79 14.63 -52.57
N GLN A 53 0.67 15.95 -52.73
CA GLN A 53 0.35 16.83 -51.60
C GLN A 53 -0.97 16.44 -50.93
N LYS A 54 -2.05 16.26 -51.71
CA LYS A 54 -3.35 15.83 -51.17
C LYS A 54 -3.27 14.48 -50.44
N GLN A 55 -2.48 13.54 -50.96
CA GLN A 55 -2.29 12.24 -50.31
C GLN A 55 -1.64 12.39 -48.93
N TYR A 56 -0.63 13.24 -48.78
CA TYR A 56 -0.04 13.52 -47.48
C TYR A 56 -0.95 14.35 -46.56
N GLU A 57 -1.74 15.28 -47.11
CA GLU A 57 -2.70 16.10 -46.36
C GLU A 57 -3.76 15.24 -45.65
N ASN A 58 -4.11 14.06 -46.21
CA ASN A 58 -4.98 13.09 -45.55
C ASN A 58 -4.44 12.63 -44.18
N TRP A 59 -3.10 12.56 -44.03
CA TRP A 59 -2.44 12.13 -42.79
C TRP A 59 -2.09 13.30 -41.86
N GLN A 60 -1.71 14.45 -42.42
CA GLN A 60 -1.38 15.64 -41.65
C GLN A 60 -1.92 16.92 -42.30
N PRO A 61 -3.22 17.24 -42.14
CA PRO A 61 -3.84 18.36 -42.84
C PRO A 61 -3.35 19.74 -42.35
N ARG A 62 -2.70 19.79 -41.18
CA ARG A 62 -2.26 21.05 -40.54
C ARG A 62 -0.79 21.40 -40.81
N ALA A 63 -0.09 20.62 -41.63
CA ALA A 63 1.30 20.92 -42.00
C ALA A 63 1.37 21.91 -43.19
N ARG A 64 2.52 22.58 -43.33
CA ARG A 64 2.81 23.43 -44.49
C ARG A 64 3.51 22.61 -45.56
N TYR A 65 2.88 22.51 -46.72
CA TYR A 65 3.41 21.78 -47.86
C TYR A 65 4.12 22.73 -48.84
N LYS A 66 5.28 22.30 -49.33
CA LYS A 66 6.00 22.97 -50.42
C LYS A 66 6.44 21.94 -51.46
N GLN A 67 6.00 22.15 -52.69
CA GLN A 67 6.36 21.32 -53.84
C GLN A 67 7.56 21.93 -54.57
N SER A 68 8.43 21.07 -55.07
CA SER A 68 9.59 21.41 -55.90
C SER A 68 9.64 20.40 -57.03
N LEU A 69 9.22 20.85 -58.22
CA LEU A 69 9.02 20.01 -59.40
C LEU A 69 10.24 20.16 -60.33
N ASP A 70 10.90 19.06 -60.64
CA ASP A 70 12.17 18.98 -61.37
C ASP A 70 13.20 20.05 -60.95
N PRO A 71 13.57 20.15 -59.66
CA PRO A 71 14.32 21.30 -59.18
C PRO A 71 15.82 21.26 -59.51
N THR A 72 16.42 22.43 -59.38
CA THR A 72 17.88 22.61 -59.32
C THR A 72 18.43 22.50 -57.91
N VAL A 73 19.75 22.28 -57.77
CA VAL A 73 20.44 22.24 -56.45
C VAL A 73 20.16 23.48 -55.61
N ASP A 74 20.17 24.68 -56.21
CA ASP A 74 19.91 25.94 -55.51
C ASP A 74 18.48 26.06 -54.99
N GLU A 75 17.51 25.49 -55.72
CA GLU A 75 16.10 25.46 -55.31
C GLU A 75 15.89 24.51 -54.14
N VAL A 76 16.50 23.32 -54.18
CA VAL A 76 16.48 22.37 -53.05
C VAL A 76 17.13 22.99 -51.81
N LYS A 77 18.27 23.68 -51.96
CA LYS A 77 18.92 24.39 -50.86
C LYS A 77 18.02 25.45 -50.23
N LYS A 78 17.41 26.31 -51.06
CA LYS A 78 16.46 27.35 -50.59
C LYS A 78 15.24 26.75 -49.91
N LEU A 79 14.71 25.64 -50.45
CA LEU A 79 13.58 24.92 -49.90
C LEU A 79 13.88 24.38 -48.49
N CYS A 80 14.94 23.58 -48.36
CA CYS A 80 15.31 22.93 -47.10
C CYS A 80 15.63 23.96 -46.01
N THR A 81 16.47 24.95 -46.32
CA THR A 81 16.82 26.02 -45.36
C THR A 81 15.61 26.87 -44.95
N SER A 82 14.70 27.17 -45.89
CA SER A 82 13.46 27.88 -45.58
C SER A 82 12.55 27.06 -44.65
N LEU A 83 12.41 25.75 -44.86
CA LEU A 83 11.53 24.92 -44.05
C LEU A 83 12.09 24.70 -42.65
N ARG A 84 13.40 24.44 -42.52
CA ARG A 84 14.06 24.35 -41.21
C ARG A 84 13.92 25.64 -40.42
N ARG A 85 14.19 26.79 -41.04
CA ARG A 85 14.02 28.11 -40.38
C ARG A 85 12.61 28.33 -39.83
N ASN A 86 11.59 27.86 -40.55
CA ASN A 86 10.19 28.00 -40.13
C ASN A 86 9.79 26.97 -39.05
N ALA A 87 10.32 25.75 -39.11
CA ALA A 87 9.97 24.67 -38.20
C ALA A 87 10.71 24.75 -36.84
N LYS A 88 11.86 25.43 -36.78
CA LYS A 88 12.72 25.49 -35.58
C LYS A 88 13.05 24.07 -35.09
N GLU A 89 12.58 23.72 -33.89
CA GLU A 89 12.75 22.42 -33.22
C GLU A 89 11.72 21.36 -33.64
N GLU A 90 10.72 21.72 -34.44
CA GLU A 90 9.72 20.76 -34.93
C GLU A 90 10.23 19.96 -36.13
N ARG A 91 9.56 18.84 -36.41
CA ARG A 91 9.99 17.90 -37.46
C ARG A 91 9.65 18.44 -38.85
N VAL A 92 10.59 18.25 -39.80
CA VAL A 92 10.39 18.53 -41.23
C VAL A 92 10.46 17.22 -42.00
N LEU A 93 9.49 16.97 -42.88
CA LEU A 93 9.50 15.84 -43.80
C LEU A 93 10.12 16.24 -45.15
N PHE A 94 11.03 15.42 -45.67
CA PHE A 94 11.62 15.55 -46.99
C PHE A 94 11.29 14.30 -47.79
N HIS A 95 10.42 14.45 -48.78
CA HIS A 95 10.08 13.40 -49.74
C HIS A 95 10.87 13.64 -51.03
N TYR A 96 11.60 12.63 -51.48
CA TYR A 96 12.35 12.63 -52.72
C TYR A 96 11.89 11.48 -53.61
N ASN A 97 11.36 11.82 -54.78
CA ASN A 97 11.08 10.86 -55.85
C ASN A 97 12.10 11.09 -56.97
N GLY A 98 12.87 10.05 -57.30
CA GLY A 98 13.98 10.10 -58.25
C GLY A 98 13.80 9.22 -59.49
N HIS A 99 12.58 9.01 -59.99
CA HIS A 99 12.35 8.11 -61.13
C HIS A 99 12.82 8.63 -62.49
N GLY A 100 12.90 9.95 -62.66
CA GLY A 100 13.34 10.60 -63.90
C GLY A 100 14.84 10.91 -63.96
N VAL A 101 15.61 10.44 -62.99
CA VAL A 101 17.05 10.72 -62.85
C VAL A 101 17.82 9.42 -62.61
N PRO A 102 19.15 9.43 -62.79
CA PRO A 102 19.96 8.25 -62.51
C PRO A 102 19.89 7.78 -61.07
N ARG A 103 20.27 6.53 -60.84
CA ARG A 103 20.35 5.92 -59.50
C ARG A 103 21.34 6.66 -58.60
N PRO A 104 21.08 6.70 -57.27
CA PRO A 104 22.00 7.27 -56.31
C PRO A 104 23.39 6.63 -56.38
N THR A 105 24.44 7.43 -56.17
CA THR A 105 25.82 6.95 -56.27
C THR A 105 26.30 6.32 -54.96
N VAL A 106 27.33 5.47 -55.04
CA VAL A 106 28.00 4.90 -53.85
C VAL A 106 28.68 5.98 -52.99
N ASN A 107 29.02 7.11 -53.60
CA ASN A 107 29.59 8.28 -52.92
C ASN A 107 28.56 9.05 -52.07
N GLY A 108 27.28 8.66 -52.11
CA GLY A 108 26.23 9.31 -51.34
C GLY A 108 25.72 10.58 -52.00
N GLU A 109 25.47 10.54 -53.31
CA GLU A 109 24.86 11.63 -54.07
C GLU A 109 23.50 11.18 -54.63
N ILE A 110 22.54 12.11 -54.61
CA ILE A 110 21.26 12.00 -55.31
C ILE A 110 21.24 12.96 -56.50
N TRP A 111 20.42 12.69 -57.51
CA TRP A 111 20.44 13.47 -58.75
C TRP A 111 19.27 14.46 -58.82
N VAL A 112 19.57 15.65 -59.34
CA VAL A 112 18.61 16.72 -59.66
C VAL A 112 18.94 17.32 -61.03
N PHE A 113 18.23 18.35 -61.48
CA PHE A 113 18.44 18.93 -62.81
C PHE A 113 19.28 20.21 -62.79
N ASN A 114 19.81 20.58 -63.95
CA ASN A 114 20.22 21.96 -64.22
C ASN A 114 19.02 22.79 -64.72
N LYS A 115 19.17 24.13 -64.79
CA LYS A 115 18.07 25.05 -65.18
C LYS A 115 17.45 24.77 -66.56
N ASN A 116 18.20 24.12 -67.45
CA ASN A 116 17.77 23.86 -68.83
C ASN A 116 17.35 22.39 -69.05
N TYR A 117 17.31 21.56 -68.00
CA TYR A 117 17.00 20.13 -68.06
C TYR A 117 17.86 19.32 -69.05
N THR A 118 19.11 19.77 -69.30
CA THR A 118 20.03 19.11 -70.23
C THR A 118 21.02 18.16 -69.55
N GLN A 119 21.24 18.33 -68.24
CA GLN A 119 22.20 17.55 -67.46
C GLN A 119 21.63 17.19 -66.10
N TYR A 120 21.97 16.00 -65.63
CA TYR A 120 21.77 15.57 -64.25
C TYR A 120 22.91 16.09 -63.38
N ILE A 121 22.59 16.79 -62.30
CA ILE A 121 23.53 17.40 -61.37
C ILE A 121 23.53 16.59 -60.07
N PRO A 122 24.70 16.14 -59.56
CA PRO A 122 24.78 15.43 -58.30
C PRO A 122 24.59 16.39 -57.12
N LEU A 123 23.78 15.97 -56.15
CA LEU A 123 23.53 16.63 -54.88
C LEU A 123 24.01 15.72 -53.74
N SER A 124 25.00 16.19 -52.98
CA SER A 124 25.55 15.44 -51.85
C SER A 124 24.54 15.30 -50.70
N ILE A 125 24.41 14.09 -50.15
CA ILE A 125 23.62 13.84 -48.95
C ILE A 125 24.20 14.59 -47.73
N TYR A 126 25.51 14.85 -47.71
CA TYR A 126 26.16 15.63 -46.66
C TYR A 126 25.63 17.08 -46.62
N ASP A 127 25.40 17.69 -47.78
CA ASP A 127 24.84 19.04 -47.85
C ASP A 127 23.34 19.03 -47.49
N LEU A 128 22.60 18.02 -47.95
CA LEU A 128 21.18 17.87 -47.66
C LEU A 128 20.91 17.77 -46.15
N GLN A 129 21.66 16.94 -45.41
CA GLN A 129 21.54 16.84 -43.94
C GLN A 129 21.83 18.19 -43.25
N THR A 130 22.71 19.01 -43.84
CA THR A 130 23.08 20.32 -43.32
C THR A 130 21.95 21.32 -43.46
N TRP A 131 21.29 21.35 -44.62
CA TRP A 131 20.19 22.28 -44.86
C TRP A 131 18.92 21.89 -44.10
N MET A 132 18.67 20.59 -43.97
CA MET A 132 17.47 20.07 -43.33
C MET A 132 17.53 20.08 -41.81
N GLY A 133 18.70 19.94 -41.19
CA GLY A 133 18.86 19.88 -39.73
C GLY A 133 18.11 18.70 -39.07
N SER A 134 18.20 18.61 -37.73
CA SER A 134 17.36 17.72 -36.92
C SER A 134 16.38 18.53 -36.07
N PRO A 135 15.19 18.00 -35.74
CA PRO A 135 14.67 16.68 -36.14
C PRO A 135 14.04 16.67 -37.56
N SER A 136 14.30 15.63 -38.35
CA SER A 136 13.75 15.48 -39.71
C SER A 136 13.34 14.04 -40.02
N ILE A 137 12.52 13.85 -41.06
CA ILE A 137 12.15 12.55 -41.61
C ILE A 137 12.33 12.57 -43.13
N PHE A 138 12.93 11.53 -43.69
CA PHE A 138 13.21 11.41 -45.12
C PHE A 138 12.47 10.22 -45.73
N VAL A 139 11.91 10.40 -46.91
CA VAL A 139 11.27 9.35 -47.72
C VAL A 139 11.94 9.36 -49.09
N TYR A 140 12.55 8.25 -49.46
CA TYR A 140 13.28 8.08 -50.72
C TYR A 140 12.57 7.04 -51.60
N ASP A 141 11.93 7.50 -52.67
CA ASP A 141 11.32 6.65 -53.70
C ASP A 141 12.17 6.71 -54.97
N CYS A 142 13.13 5.80 -55.04
CA CYS A 142 14.01 5.61 -56.19
C CYS A 142 14.64 4.21 -56.15
N SER A 143 15.18 3.77 -57.29
CA SER A 143 16.00 2.55 -57.31
C SER A 143 17.30 2.73 -56.53
N ASN A 144 17.82 1.66 -55.92
CA ASN A 144 19.00 1.67 -55.04
C ASN A 144 18.91 2.64 -53.84
N ALA A 145 17.71 2.97 -53.36
CA ALA A 145 17.51 3.92 -52.26
C ALA A 145 18.26 3.55 -50.95
N GLY A 146 18.55 2.27 -50.73
CA GLY A 146 19.35 1.81 -49.59
C GLY A 146 20.78 2.38 -49.56
N LEU A 147 21.34 2.82 -50.70
CA LEU A 147 22.62 3.53 -50.74
C LEU A 147 22.54 4.88 -50.02
N ILE A 148 21.42 5.60 -50.18
CA ILE A 148 21.18 6.89 -49.53
C ILE A 148 21.17 6.73 -48.00
N VAL A 149 20.49 5.69 -47.51
CA VAL A 149 20.41 5.44 -46.06
C VAL A 149 21.77 5.06 -45.47
N LYS A 150 22.58 4.28 -46.21
CA LYS A 150 23.94 3.91 -45.81
C LYS A 150 24.86 5.14 -45.77
N SER A 151 24.87 5.96 -46.83
CA SER A 151 25.70 7.17 -46.91
C SER A 151 25.27 8.21 -45.89
N PHE A 152 23.97 8.40 -45.66
CA PHE A 152 23.47 9.31 -44.62
C PHE A 152 24.02 8.95 -43.23
N LYS A 153 23.98 7.66 -42.85
CA LYS A 153 24.51 7.21 -41.55
C LYS A 153 26.01 7.43 -41.44
N GLN A 154 26.76 7.17 -42.51
CA GLN A 154 28.20 7.40 -42.54
C GLN A 154 28.54 8.89 -42.38
N PHE A 155 27.87 9.77 -43.13
CA PHE A 155 28.07 11.22 -43.04
C PHE A 155 27.60 11.81 -41.70
N ALA A 156 26.57 11.24 -41.08
CA ALA A 156 26.13 11.63 -39.74
C ALA A 156 27.18 11.26 -38.67
N LEU A 157 27.74 10.04 -38.74
CA LEU A 157 28.81 9.60 -37.84
C LEU A 157 30.09 10.43 -38.02
N GLN A 158 30.49 10.66 -39.27
CA GLN A 158 31.65 11.49 -39.60
C GLN A 158 31.50 12.90 -39.00
N ARG A 159 30.31 13.51 -39.13
CA ARG A 159 30.03 14.83 -38.53
C ARG A 159 30.09 14.82 -37.00
N GLU A 160 29.59 13.77 -36.34
CA GLU A 160 29.71 13.66 -34.88
C GLU A 160 31.19 13.56 -34.45
N GLN A 161 32.01 12.78 -35.16
CA GLN A 161 33.45 12.67 -34.89
C GLN A 161 34.21 13.99 -35.11
N GLU A 162 33.92 14.71 -36.21
CA GLU A 162 34.48 16.04 -36.48
C GLU A 162 34.15 17.04 -35.35
N LEU A 163 32.96 16.93 -34.76
CA LEU A 163 32.53 17.75 -33.62
C LEU A 163 33.21 17.37 -32.31
N GLU A 164 33.37 16.07 -32.03
CA GLU A 164 34.07 15.60 -30.84
C GLU A 164 35.54 16.08 -30.83
N VAL A 165 36.21 16.01 -31.97
CA VAL A 165 37.59 16.53 -32.13
C VAL A 165 37.64 18.05 -31.96
N ALA A 166 36.66 18.78 -32.51
CA ALA A 166 36.58 20.23 -32.35
C ALA A 166 36.31 20.66 -30.90
N ALA A 167 35.59 19.86 -30.11
CA ALA A 167 35.32 20.14 -28.70
C ALA A 167 36.56 19.95 -27.79
N ILE A 168 37.52 19.10 -28.20
CA ILE A 168 38.74 18.81 -27.43
C ILE A 168 39.82 19.89 -27.65
N ASN A 169 39.76 20.64 -28.76
CA ASN A 169 40.79 21.63 -29.11
C ASN A 169 40.25 23.08 -29.04
N PRO A 170 40.52 23.84 -27.96
CA PRO A 170 39.95 25.18 -27.74
C PRO A 170 40.40 26.25 -28.76
N ASN A 171 41.45 25.98 -29.55
CA ASN A 171 41.90 26.84 -30.64
C ASN A 171 41.25 26.50 -32.00
N HIS A 172 40.37 25.50 -32.06
CA HIS A 172 39.68 25.13 -33.30
C HIS A 172 38.56 26.14 -33.61
N PRO A 173 38.44 26.66 -34.85
CA PRO A 173 37.44 27.70 -35.18
C PRO A 173 35.98 27.29 -34.96
N LEU A 174 35.70 25.99 -34.79
CA LEU A 174 34.37 25.45 -34.47
C LEU A 174 34.05 25.41 -32.97
N ALA A 175 35.02 25.62 -32.07
CA ALA A 175 34.83 25.54 -30.61
C ALA A 175 33.96 26.68 -30.02
N GLN A 176 33.77 27.77 -30.77
CA GLN A 176 32.97 28.94 -30.37
C GLN A 176 31.55 28.98 -30.99
N MET A 177 31.17 27.97 -31.79
CA MET A 177 29.85 27.90 -32.41
C MET A 177 28.87 27.03 -31.61
N PRO A 178 27.55 27.29 -31.66
CA PRO A 178 26.55 26.40 -31.06
C PRO A 178 26.71 24.98 -31.60
N LEU A 179 26.76 23.99 -30.71
CA LEU A 179 26.82 22.57 -31.08
C LEU A 179 25.68 22.24 -32.08
N PRO A 180 25.99 21.75 -33.30
CA PRO A 180 24.97 21.32 -34.24
C PRO A 180 24.12 20.20 -33.64
N PRO A 181 22.80 20.17 -33.90
CA PRO A 181 21.93 19.20 -33.27
C PRO A 181 22.21 17.79 -33.81
N SER A 182 22.25 16.78 -32.91
CA SER A 182 22.57 15.39 -33.29
C SER A 182 21.59 14.85 -34.33
N MET A 183 22.15 14.18 -35.35
CA MET A 183 21.38 13.56 -36.42
C MET A 183 20.81 12.19 -36.04
N LYS A 184 21.07 11.69 -34.82
CA LYS A 184 20.50 10.44 -34.27
C LYS A 184 18.96 10.43 -34.22
N ASN A 185 18.34 11.61 -34.28
CA ASN A 185 16.88 11.78 -34.26
C ASN A 185 16.23 11.84 -35.66
N CYS A 186 17.03 11.71 -36.72
CA CYS A 186 16.56 11.70 -38.11
C CYS A 186 16.01 10.32 -38.48
N ILE A 187 14.78 10.31 -38.98
CA ILE A 187 14.09 9.10 -39.44
C ILE A 187 14.24 9.00 -40.96
N GLN A 188 14.41 7.80 -41.50
CA GLN A 188 14.52 7.59 -42.95
C GLN A 188 13.72 6.37 -43.37
N LEU A 189 13.07 6.46 -44.53
CA LEU A 189 12.33 5.39 -45.19
C LEU A 189 12.80 5.35 -46.65
N ALA A 190 13.29 4.19 -47.10
CA ALA A 190 13.81 3.97 -48.44
C ALA A 190 13.07 2.81 -49.11
N ALA A 191 12.77 2.95 -50.40
CA ALA A 191 11.95 2.02 -51.16
C ALA A 191 12.56 0.62 -51.32
N CYS A 192 13.88 0.51 -51.47
CA CYS A 192 14.57 -0.77 -51.70
C CYS A 192 15.98 -0.79 -51.08
N GLU A 193 16.62 -1.96 -51.08
CA GLU A 193 17.99 -2.14 -50.63
C GLU A 193 19.00 -1.53 -51.64
N ALA A 194 20.27 -1.43 -51.24
CA ALA A 194 21.32 -0.77 -52.01
C ALA A 194 21.63 -1.38 -53.40
N ASN A 195 21.18 -2.61 -53.65
CA ASN A 195 21.42 -3.40 -54.86
C ASN A 195 20.13 -3.78 -55.61
N GLU A 196 18.98 -3.31 -55.15
CA GLU A 196 17.66 -3.66 -55.69
C GLU A 196 17.11 -2.55 -56.61
N LEU A 197 16.33 -2.95 -57.61
CA LEU A 197 15.63 -2.07 -58.54
C LEU A 197 14.13 -2.10 -58.28
N LEU A 198 13.45 -0.98 -58.47
CA LEU A 198 12.00 -0.91 -58.34
C LEU A 198 11.28 -1.78 -59.39
N PRO A 199 10.09 -2.31 -59.07
CA PRO A 199 9.36 -3.19 -59.97
C PRO A 199 8.81 -2.45 -61.19
N MET A 200 8.88 -3.08 -62.37
CA MET A 200 8.41 -2.51 -63.64
C MET A 200 7.09 -3.13 -64.14
N ILE A 201 6.36 -3.84 -63.28
CA ILE A 201 5.15 -4.60 -63.64
C ILE A 201 4.01 -3.61 -64.01
N PRO A 202 3.42 -3.69 -65.23
CA PRO A 202 2.47 -2.70 -65.75
C PRO A 202 1.22 -2.45 -64.88
N ASP A 203 0.76 -3.48 -64.17
CA ASP A 203 -0.45 -3.40 -63.35
C ASP A 203 -0.25 -2.59 -62.06
N LEU A 204 1.01 -2.36 -61.66
CA LEU A 204 1.41 -1.59 -60.50
C LEU A 204 1.76 -0.14 -60.88
N PRO A 205 1.65 0.81 -59.94
CA PRO A 205 2.21 2.14 -60.12
C PRO A 205 3.75 2.11 -60.10
N ALA A 206 4.36 3.05 -60.82
CA ALA A 206 5.80 3.31 -60.77
C ALA A 206 6.22 3.80 -59.38
N ASP A 207 5.39 4.61 -58.73
CA ASP A 207 5.56 5.07 -57.34
C ASP A 207 4.96 4.10 -56.31
N LEU A 208 5.29 2.80 -56.43
CA LEU A 208 4.77 1.75 -55.57
C LEU A 208 5.04 2.01 -54.08
N PHE A 209 6.24 2.46 -53.73
CA PHE A 209 6.60 2.73 -52.35
C PHE A 209 5.82 3.93 -51.79
N THR A 210 5.80 5.04 -52.53
CA THR A 210 4.99 6.22 -52.16
C THR A 210 3.52 5.86 -52.04
N SER A 211 2.96 5.14 -53.01
CA SER A 211 1.58 4.66 -53.01
C SER A 211 1.24 3.81 -51.78
N CYS A 212 2.16 2.96 -51.32
CA CYS A 212 2.01 2.21 -50.07
C CYS A 212 1.98 3.13 -48.85
N LEU A 213 2.89 4.11 -48.79
CA LEU A 213 3.02 5.01 -47.65
C LEU A 213 1.87 6.03 -47.54
N THR A 214 1.33 6.51 -48.67
CA THR A 214 0.38 7.62 -48.68
C THR A 214 -1.04 7.18 -48.99
N THR A 215 -1.24 6.07 -49.71
CA THR A 215 -2.54 5.54 -50.13
C THR A 215 -2.65 4.01 -49.91
N PRO A 216 -2.42 3.52 -48.68
CA PRO A 216 -2.26 2.10 -48.36
C PRO A 216 -3.46 1.24 -48.77
N ILE A 217 -4.69 1.71 -48.51
CA ILE A 217 -5.90 0.92 -48.81
C ILE A 217 -6.06 0.72 -50.33
N LYS A 218 -5.80 1.76 -51.13
CA LYS A 218 -5.96 1.67 -52.59
C LYS A 218 -4.98 0.65 -53.19
N ILE A 219 -3.71 0.70 -52.78
CA ILE A 219 -2.72 -0.27 -53.27
C ILE A 219 -2.89 -1.66 -52.67
N ALA A 220 -3.31 -1.77 -51.40
CA ALA A 220 -3.55 -3.08 -50.76
C ALA A 220 -4.65 -3.86 -51.49
N LEU A 221 -5.76 -3.21 -51.82
CA LEU A 221 -6.86 -3.85 -52.54
C LEU A 221 -6.48 -4.19 -53.98
N ARG A 222 -5.80 -3.27 -54.69
CA ARG A 222 -5.28 -3.53 -56.04
C ARG A 222 -4.31 -4.71 -56.06
N TRP A 223 -3.38 -4.76 -55.11
CA TRP A 223 -2.41 -5.85 -54.95
C TRP A 223 -3.10 -7.17 -54.59
N PHE A 224 -4.08 -7.14 -53.69
CA PHE A 224 -4.88 -8.31 -53.32
C PHE A 224 -5.56 -8.92 -54.55
N CYS A 225 -6.11 -8.08 -55.44
CA CYS A 225 -6.71 -8.50 -56.70
C CYS A 225 -5.72 -9.02 -57.77
N MET A 226 -4.42 -8.91 -57.53
CA MET A 226 -3.38 -9.52 -58.37
C MET A 226 -2.87 -10.84 -57.78
N GLN A 227 -3.19 -11.15 -56.52
CA GLN A 227 -2.74 -12.38 -55.87
C GLN A 227 -3.58 -13.59 -56.29
N LYS A 228 -3.02 -14.78 -56.11
CA LYS A 228 -3.67 -16.07 -56.43
C LYS A 228 -4.98 -16.30 -55.64
N CYS A 229 -5.17 -15.57 -54.53
CA CYS A 229 -6.35 -15.60 -53.66
C CYS A 229 -7.64 -15.11 -54.33
N VAL A 230 -7.56 -14.38 -55.44
CA VAL A 230 -8.74 -13.88 -56.19
C VAL A 230 -9.60 -14.98 -56.79
N SER A 231 -9.03 -16.18 -56.97
CA SER A 231 -9.82 -17.37 -57.33
C SER A 231 -10.94 -17.69 -56.35
N LEU A 232 -10.91 -17.14 -55.12
CA LEU A 232 -11.93 -17.32 -54.09
C LEU A 232 -13.10 -16.31 -54.19
N VAL A 233 -12.93 -15.18 -54.91
CA VAL A 233 -13.97 -14.14 -55.07
C VAL A 233 -14.25 -13.88 -56.55
N PRO A 234 -15.00 -14.75 -57.23
CA PRO A 234 -15.32 -14.57 -58.64
C PRO A 234 -16.15 -13.30 -58.86
N GLY A 235 -15.75 -12.47 -59.83
CA GLY A 235 -16.48 -11.27 -60.25
C GLY A 235 -15.93 -9.92 -59.75
N VAL A 236 -14.89 -9.90 -58.91
CA VAL A 236 -14.26 -8.64 -58.46
C VAL A 236 -13.14 -8.23 -59.43
N THR A 237 -13.41 -7.22 -60.26
CA THR A 237 -12.43 -6.60 -61.16
C THR A 237 -11.77 -5.38 -60.52
N LEU A 238 -10.62 -4.94 -61.07
CA LEU A 238 -9.95 -3.71 -60.62
C LEU A 238 -10.86 -2.47 -60.69
N ASP A 239 -11.79 -2.43 -61.65
CA ASP A 239 -12.75 -1.33 -61.82
C ASP A 239 -13.75 -1.21 -60.66
N LEU A 240 -14.11 -2.33 -60.02
CA LEU A 240 -14.99 -2.32 -58.85
C LEU A 240 -14.30 -1.74 -57.62
N ILE A 241 -12.99 -1.98 -57.46
CA ILE A 241 -12.18 -1.46 -56.35
C ILE A 241 -12.14 0.07 -56.36
N GLU A 242 -12.06 0.67 -57.55
CA GLU A 242 -12.08 2.13 -57.69
C GLU A 242 -13.43 2.76 -57.31
N LYS A 243 -14.50 1.97 -57.29
CA LYS A 243 -15.87 2.39 -57.01
C LYS A 243 -16.36 2.00 -55.61
N ILE A 244 -15.47 1.62 -54.68
CA ILE A 244 -15.87 1.28 -53.31
C ILE A 244 -16.59 2.47 -52.65
N PRO A 245 -17.80 2.29 -52.12
CA PRO A 245 -18.57 3.37 -51.53
C PRO A 245 -17.97 3.81 -50.19
N GLY A 246 -18.06 5.12 -49.92
CA GLY A 246 -17.73 5.69 -48.63
C GLY A 246 -16.54 6.64 -48.61
N ARG A 247 -16.09 6.97 -47.41
CA ARG A 247 -14.93 7.85 -47.16
C ARG A 247 -14.04 7.23 -46.10
N LEU A 248 -12.72 7.43 -46.19
CA LEU A 248 -11.72 6.86 -45.27
C LEU A 248 -11.96 7.19 -43.79
N ASN A 249 -12.63 8.31 -43.51
CA ASN A 249 -12.90 8.77 -42.14
C ASN A 249 -14.20 8.19 -41.55
N ASP A 250 -15.11 7.70 -42.39
CA ASP A 250 -16.40 7.19 -41.95
C ASP A 250 -16.37 5.67 -41.80
N ARG A 251 -16.17 5.23 -40.55
CA ARG A 251 -16.06 3.82 -40.16
C ARG A 251 -17.33 3.01 -40.39
N ARG A 252 -18.45 3.64 -40.70
CA ARG A 252 -19.70 2.94 -41.04
C ARG A 252 -19.76 2.54 -42.51
N THR A 253 -18.92 3.14 -43.34
CA THR A 253 -18.83 2.84 -44.77
C THR A 253 -17.80 1.74 -45.03
N PRO A 254 -17.93 0.94 -46.11
CA PRO A 254 -16.98 -0.13 -46.43
C PRO A 254 -15.52 0.35 -46.49
N LEU A 255 -15.29 1.48 -47.17
CA LEU A 255 -13.95 2.06 -47.30
C LEU A 255 -13.36 2.51 -45.95
N GLY A 256 -14.17 3.14 -45.10
CA GLY A 256 -13.71 3.60 -43.79
C GLY A 256 -13.56 2.48 -42.77
N GLU A 257 -14.38 1.42 -42.87
CA GLU A 257 -14.23 0.21 -42.05
C GLU A 257 -12.92 -0.51 -42.39
N LEU A 258 -12.62 -0.72 -43.68
CA LEU A 258 -11.34 -1.30 -44.12
C LEU A 258 -10.14 -0.48 -43.65
N ASN A 259 -10.20 0.85 -43.74
CA ASN A 259 -9.14 1.72 -43.25
C ASN A 259 -8.93 1.59 -41.73
N TRP A 260 -10.03 1.40 -40.98
CA TRP A 260 -9.98 1.22 -39.54
C TRP A 260 -9.42 -0.15 -39.14
N ILE A 261 -9.82 -1.22 -39.83
CA ILE A 261 -9.25 -2.57 -39.66
C ILE A 261 -7.77 -2.57 -39.99
N PHE A 262 -7.38 -1.97 -41.12
CA PHE A 262 -5.97 -1.84 -41.52
C PHE A 262 -5.12 -1.13 -40.44
N THR A 263 -5.65 -0.05 -39.87
CA THR A 263 -4.99 0.68 -38.79
C THR A 263 -4.85 -0.20 -37.54
N ALA A 264 -5.88 -0.98 -37.18
CA ALA A 264 -5.81 -1.89 -36.04
C ALA A 264 -4.79 -3.01 -36.23
N ILE A 265 -4.73 -3.60 -37.42
CA ILE A 265 -3.81 -4.69 -37.75
C ILE A 265 -2.36 -4.20 -37.77
N THR A 266 -2.07 -3.11 -38.48
CA THR A 266 -0.70 -2.58 -38.57
C THR A 266 -0.16 -2.11 -37.22
N ASP A 267 -1.00 -1.49 -36.39
CA ASP A 267 -0.61 -1.08 -35.03
C ASP A 267 -0.39 -2.30 -34.12
N THR A 268 -1.16 -3.37 -34.30
CA THR A 268 -0.99 -4.64 -33.57
C THR A 268 0.31 -5.35 -33.94
N ILE A 269 0.61 -5.45 -35.23
CA ILE A 269 1.87 -6.03 -35.72
C ILE A 269 3.05 -5.26 -35.15
N ALA A 270 3.02 -3.93 -35.23
CA ALA A 270 4.08 -3.09 -34.69
C ALA A 270 4.29 -3.29 -33.18
N TRP A 271 3.21 -3.37 -32.40
CA TRP A 271 3.31 -3.51 -30.95
C TRP A 271 3.81 -4.90 -30.49
N ASN A 272 3.52 -5.95 -31.26
CA ASN A 272 3.98 -7.31 -30.96
C ASN A 272 5.44 -7.54 -31.38
N VAL A 273 5.89 -6.89 -32.46
CA VAL A 273 7.22 -7.12 -33.04
C VAL A 273 8.27 -6.15 -32.48
N LEU A 274 7.90 -4.90 -32.19
CA LEU A 274 8.86 -3.86 -31.82
C LEU A 274 9.10 -3.79 -30.30
N PRO A 275 10.33 -3.46 -29.88
CA PRO A 275 10.60 -3.04 -28.50
C PRO A 275 9.74 -1.84 -28.11
N ARG A 276 9.35 -1.76 -26.83
CA ARG A 276 8.41 -0.76 -26.31
C ARG A 276 8.85 0.68 -26.59
N ASP A 277 10.12 1.00 -26.39
CA ASP A 277 10.66 2.35 -26.62
C ASP A 277 10.61 2.75 -28.10
N LEU A 278 10.94 1.81 -28.98
CA LEU A 278 10.90 2.03 -30.42
C LEU A 278 9.47 2.19 -30.92
N PHE A 279 8.54 1.36 -30.41
CA PHE A 279 7.12 1.48 -30.69
C PHE A 279 6.58 2.85 -30.28
N GLN A 280 6.88 3.30 -29.06
CA GLN A 280 6.46 4.61 -28.56
C GLN A 280 7.01 5.76 -29.42
N LYS A 281 8.30 5.69 -29.78
CA LYS A 281 8.96 6.70 -30.63
C LYS A 281 8.32 6.81 -32.03
N LEU A 282 7.98 5.68 -32.65
CA LEU A 282 7.52 5.67 -34.05
C LEU A 282 6.00 5.72 -34.20
N PHE A 283 5.24 5.03 -33.34
CA PHE A 283 3.79 4.83 -33.49
C PHE A 283 2.94 5.67 -32.54
N ARG A 284 3.54 6.42 -31.60
CA ARG A 284 2.79 7.25 -30.62
C ARG A 284 3.23 8.71 -30.55
N GLN A 285 4.49 9.03 -30.85
CA GLN A 285 5.03 10.39 -30.68
C GLN A 285 4.46 11.43 -31.66
N ASP A 286 4.31 11.10 -32.94
CA ASP A 286 3.80 11.99 -33.99
C ASP A 286 2.84 11.24 -34.92
N LEU A 287 1.67 11.83 -35.19
CA LEU A 287 0.63 11.26 -36.03
C LEU A 287 1.10 10.94 -37.44
N LEU A 288 1.93 11.81 -38.05
CA LEU A 288 2.39 11.58 -39.43
C LEU A 288 3.41 10.44 -39.48
N VAL A 289 4.38 10.43 -38.56
CA VAL A 289 5.38 9.36 -38.46
C VAL A 289 4.70 8.03 -38.17
N ALA A 290 3.75 7.99 -37.23
CA ALA A 290 2.97 6.79 -36.93
C ALA A 290 2.20 6.28 -38.15
N SER A 291 1.64 7.18 -38.97
CA SER A 291 0.95 6.81 -40.20
C SER A 291 1.92 6.24 -41.24
N LEU A 292 3.06 6.89 -41.45
CA LEU A 292 4.06 6.41 -42.39
C LEU A 292 4.63 5.05 -41.99
N PHE A 293 4.90 4.81 -40.71
CA PHE A 293 5.40 3.52 -40.25
C PHE A 293 4.36 2.41 -40.28
N ARG A 294 3.08 2.69 -39.96
CA ARG A 294 1.98 1.72 -40.17
C ARG A 294 1.91 1.31 -41.64
N ASN A 295 1.98 2.29 -42.53
CA ASN A 295 1.88 2.10 -43.97
C ASN A 295 3.16 1.47 -44.54
N PHE A 296 4.32 1.69 -43.91
CA PHE A 296 5.59 1.06 -44.25
C PHE A 296 5.55 -0.46 -44.02
N LEU A 297 4.81 -0.96 -43.03
CA LEU A 297 4.64 -2.41 -42.84
C LEU A 297 3.92 -3.05 -44.04
N LEU A 298 2.97 -2.34 -44.63
CA LEU A 298 2.32 -2.77 -45.87
C LEU A 298 3.30 -2.72 -47.05
N ALA A 299 4.11 -1.66 -47.15
CA ALA A 299 5.16 -1.57 -48.17
C ALA A 299 6.14 -2.74 -48.07
N GLU A 300 6.59 -3.09 -46.86
CA GLU A 300 7.45 -4.25 -46.60
C GLU A 300 6.82 -5.55 -47.12
N ARG A 301 5.51 -5.73 -46.92
CA ARG A 301 4.78 -6.91 -47.39
C ARG A 301 4.63 -6.95 -48.91
N ILE A 302 4.15 -5.86 -49.51
CA ILE A 302 3.87 -5.79 -50.96
C ILE A 302 5.16 -5.84 -51.77
N MET A 303 6.14 -4.99 -51.45
CA MET A 303 7.37 -4.86 -52.24
C MET A 303 8.20 -6.14 -52.21
N ARG A 304 8.13 -6.90 -51.12
CA ARG A 304 8.83 -8.18 -50.99
C ARG A 304 8.30 -9.25 -51.94
N SER A 305 7.02 -9.19 -52.34
CA SER A 305 6.47 -10.06 -53.39
C SER A 305 7.07 -9.79 -54.77
N TYR A 306 7.76 -8.65 -54.93
CA TYR A 306 8.38 -8.20 -56.17
C TYR A 306 9.90 -8.00 -56.04
N ASN A 307 10.56 -8.78 -55.18
CA ASN A 307 12.02 -8.74 -54.95
C ASN A 307 12.58 -7.36 -54.56
N CYS A 308 11.78 -6.56 -53.86
CA CYS A 308 12.20 -5.30 -53.25
C CYS A 308 12.03 -5.35 -51.74
N THR A 309 13.04 -4.91 -51.00
CA THR A 309 13.09 -4.90 -49.54
C THR A 309 13.22 -3.45 -49.06
N PRO A 310 12.12 -2.80 -48.66
CA PRO A 310 12.16 -1.46 -48.10
C PRO A 310 13.03 -1.38 -46.84
N VAL A 311 13.75 -0.27 -46.67
CA VAL A 311 14.68 -0.07 -45.54
C VAL A 311 14.24 1.13 -44.72
N SER A 312 14.24 0.98 -43.39
CA SER A 312 13.99 2.08 -42.45
C SER A 312 15.19 2.39 -41.56
N SER A 313 15.27 3.63 -41.10
CA SER A 313 16.16 4.06 -40.02
C SER A 313 15.31 4.84 -39.00
N PRO A 314 15.12 4.34 -37.77
CA PRO A 314 15.64 3.08 -37.21
C PRO A 314 15.12 1.82 -37.93
N ARG A 315 15.93 0.76 -37.94
CA ARG A 315 15.62 -0.50 -38.64
C ARG A 315 14.56 -1.27 -37.85
N LEU A 316 13.50 -1.71 -38.53
CA LEU A 316 12.50 -2.59 -37.95
C LEU A 316 12.90 -4.07 -38.13
N PRO A 317 12.51 -4.97 -37.21
CA PRO A 317 12.49 -6.41 -37.48
C PRO A 317 11.49 -6.73 -38.59
N PRO A 318 11.64 -7.88 -39.28
CA PRO A 318 10.75 -8.25 -40.38
C PRO A 318 9.30 -8.47 -39.91
N THR A 319 8.34 -7.85 -40.58
CA THR A 319 6.91 -7.89 -40.22
C THR A 319 6.00 -8.56 -41.26
N TYR A 320 6.51 -8.80 -42.47
CA TYR A 320 5.75 -9.29 -43.62
C TYR A 320 5.04 -10.66 -43.44
N MET A 321 5.56 -11.56 -42.59
CA MET A 321 5.00 -12.91 -42.32
C MET A 321 4.18 -12.99 -41.03
N HIS A 322 3.88 -11.86 -40.39
CA HIS A 322 3.10 -11.87 -39.16
C HIS A 322 1.67 -12.42 -39.38
N ALA A 323 1.19 -13.29 -38.48
CA ALA A 323 -0.11 -13.98 -38.61
C ALA A 323 -1.30 -13.02 -38.79
N MET A 324 -1.27 -11.84 -38.16
CA MET A 324 -2.28 -10.79 -38.33
C MET A 324 -2.51 -10.33 -39.78
N TRP A 325 -1.56 -10.54 -40.71
CA TRP A 325 -1.81 -10.29 -42.13
C TRP A 325 -2.85 -11.25 -42.74
N GLN A 326 -2.99 -12.47 -42.21
CA GLN A 326 -4.05 -13.39 -42.63
C GLN A 326 -5.43 -12.87 -42.22
N ALA A 327 -5.54 -12.23 -41.04
CA ALA A 327 -6.77 -11.58 -40.62
C ALA A 327 -7.11 -10.37 -41.49
N TRP A 328 -6.09 -9.64 -42.00
CA TRP A 328 -6.30 -8.57 -42.99
C TRP A 328 -6.85 -9.14 -44.30
N ASP A 329 -6.21 -10.18 -44.82
CA ASP A 329 -6.62 -10.81 -46.08
C ASP A 329 -8.07 -11.33 -45.99
N LEU A 330 -8.44 -11.98 -44.88
CA LEU A 330 -9.82 -12.43 -44.64
C LEU A 330 -10.82 -11.27 -44.55
N ALA A 331 -10.45 -10.17 -43.86
CA ALA A 331 -11.32 -9.00 -43.74
C ALA A 331 -11.55 -8.31 -45.09
N VAL A 332 -10.51 -8.24 -45.93
CA VAL A 332 -10.59 -7.73 -47.30
C VAL A 332 -11.47 -8.62 -48.16
N ASP A 333 -11.28 -9.94 -48.10
CA ASP A 333 -12.06 -10.94 -48.84
C ASP A 333 -13.58 -10.82 -48.54
N ILE A 334 -13.94 -10.79 -47.25
CA ILE A 334 -15.32 -10.60 -46.80
C ILE A 334 -15.90 -9.25 -47.26
N CYS A 335 -15.09 -8.20 -47.31
CA CYS A 335 -15.55 -6.89 -47.77
C CYS A 335 -15.75 -6.85 -49.29
N LEU A 336 -14.82 -7.41 -50.06
CA LEU A 336 -14.84 -7.38 -51.53
C LEU A 336 -15.89 -8.31 -52.12
N SER A 337 -16.18 -9.45 -51.49
CA SER A 337 -17.25 -10.37 -51.91
C SER A 337 -18.65 -9.75 -51.88
N GLN A 338 -18.88 -8.75 -51.02
CA GLN A 338 -20.15 -8.00 -50.96
C GLN A 338 -20.24 -6.89 -52.01
N LEU A 339 -19.14 -6.52 -52.64
CA LEU A 339 -19.06 -5.31 -53.46
C LEU A 339 -19.92 -5.38 -54.73
N PRO A 340 -19.97 -6.50 -55.49
CA PRO A 340 -20.86 -6.62 -56.64
C PRO A 340 -22.33 -6.40 -56.28
N THR A 341 -22.82 -7.05 -55.20
CA THR A 341 -24.23 -6.92 -54.78
C THR A 341 -24.56 -5.52 -54.27
N ILE A 342 -23.62 -4.85 -53.58
CA ILE A 342 -23.83 -3.47 -53.10
C ILE A 342 -23.94 -2.49 -54.28
N ILE A 343 -23.10 -2.65 -55.30
CA ILE A 343 -23.05 -1.72 -56.45
C ILE A 343 -24.20 -1.99 -57.43
N GLU A 344 -24.50 -3.25 -57.72
CA GLU A 344 -25.51 -3.64 -58.71
C GLU A 344 -26.93 -3.67 -58.14
N GLU A 345 -27.12 -4.18 -56.92
CA GLU A 345 -28.44 -4.41 -56.31
C GLU A 345 -28.79 -3.38 -55.22
N GLY A 346 -27.83 -2.55 -54.78
CA GLY A 346 -28.06 -1.56 -53.72
C GLY A 346 -28.29 -2.16 -52.33
N THR A 347 -27.79 -3.38 -52.08
CA THR A 347 -27.92 -4.05 -50.79
C THR A 347 -27.21 -3.31 -49.65
N ALA A 348 -27.75 -3.41 -48.42
CA ALA A 348 -27.14 -2.82 -47.24
C ALA A 348 -25.82 -3.51 -46.88
N PHE A 349 -24.77 -2.73 -46.61
CA PHE A 349 -23.46 -3.24 -46.23
C PHE A 349 -23.49 -3.98 -44.89
N ARG A 350 -22.90 -5.19 -44.85
CA ARG A 350 -22.71 -5.95 -43.61
C ARG A 350 -21.29 -5.73 -43.08
N HIS A 351 -21.22 -5.17 -41.88
CA HIS A 351 -19.97 -4.94 -41.14
C HIS A 351 -19.15 -6.21 -40.93
N SER A 352 -17.82 -6.07 -41.00
CA SER A 352 -16.87 -7.17 -40.77
C SER A 352 -16.91 -7.69 -39.32
N PRO A 353 -16.84 -9.02 -39.09
CA PRO A 353 -16.79 -9.61 -37.75
C PRO A 353 -15.45 -9.42 -37.04
N PHE A 354 -14.43 -8.87 -37.72
CA PHE A 354 -13.04 -8.74 -37.23
C PHE A 354 -12.94 -8.28 -35.77
N PHE A 355 -13.55 -7.15 -35.40
CA PHE A 355 -13.44 -6.64 -34.03
C PHE A 355 -14.11 -7.55 -33.00
N ALA A 356 -15.22 -8.22 -33.35
CA ALA A 356 -15.90 -9.13 -32.45
C ALA A 356 -15.07 -10.40 -32.20
N GLU A 357 -14.42 -10.93 -33.23
CA GLU A 357 -13.52 -12.09 -33.16
C GLU A 357 -12.28 -11.78 -32.31
N GLN A 358 -11.63 -10.64 -32.56
CA GLN A 358 -10.43 -10.23 -31.81
C GLN A 358 -10.72 -9.98 -30.33
N LEU A 359 -11.87 -9.39 -29.99
CA LEU A 359 -12.30 -9.27 -28.58
C LEU A 359 -12.56 -10.64 -27.93
N THR A 360 -13.04 -11.61 -28.71
CA THR A 360 -13.26 -12.98 -28.23
C THR A 360 -11.93 -13.68 -27.98
N ALA A 361 -10.94 -13.52 -28.87
CA ALA A 361 -9.58 -14.02 -28.66
C ALA A 361 -8.94 -13.41 -27.39
N PHE A 362 -9.10 -12.10 -27.18
CA PHE A 362 -8.64 -11.43 -25.97
C PHE A 362 -9.33 -11.97 -24.71
N GLN A 363 -10.64 -12.23 -24.78
CA GLN A 363 -11.40 -12.84 -23.69
C GLN A 363 -10.91 -14.25 -23.37
N VAL A 364 -10.62 -15.07 -24.38
CA VAL A 364 -10.04 -16.41 -24.19
C VAL A 364 -8.68 -16.30 -23.50
N TRP A 365 -7.82 -15.37 -23.94
CA TRP A 365 -6.53 -15.12 -23.30
C TRP A 365 -6.68 -14.81 -21.79
N LEU A 366 -7.67 -13.99 -21.41
CA LEU A 366 -7.96 -13.67 -20.00
C LEU A 366 -8.43 -14.88 -19.18
N THR A 367 -9.18 -15.81 -19.79
CA THR A 367 -9.69 -16.99 -19.07
C THR A 367 -8.61 -18.00 -18.72
N MET A 368 -7.52 -18.05 -19.49
CA MET A 368 -6.55 -19.13 -19.37
C MET A 368 -5.48 -18.90 -18.26
N GLY A 369 -5.57 -17.85 -17.43
CA GLY A 369 -4.70 -17.64 -16.25
C GLY A 369 -3.40 -16.82 -16.50
N VAL A 370 -2.74 -16.39 -15.41
CA VAL A 370 -1.74 -15.29 -15.37
C VAL A 370 -0.27 -15.74 -15.36
N GLU A 371 0.04 -17.03 -15.27
CA GLU A 371 1.42 -17.49 -15.11
C GLU A 371 2.31 -17.19 -16.34
N ASN A 372 3.22 -16.22 -16.18
CA ASN A 372 4.33 -15.86 -17.07
C ASN A 372 4.09 -16.08 -18.57
N ARG A 373 3.11 -15.37 -19.13
CA ARG A 373 2.76 -15.47 -20.56
C ARG A 373 3.24 -14.28 -21.36
N ASN A 374 3.35 -14.50 -22.65
CA ASN A 374 3.46 -13.42 -23.63
C ASN A 374 2.26 -12.47 -23.48
N PRO A 375 2.49 -11.16 -23.64
CA PRO A 375 1.43 -10.17 -23.56
C PRO A 375 0.33 -10.45 -24.58
N PRO A 376 -0.93 -10.08 -24.29
CA PRO A 376 -2.04 -10.34 -25.19
C PRO A 376 -1.88 -9.53 -26.48
N GLU A 377 -1.76 -10.23 -27.61
CA GLU A 377 -1.55 -9.62 -28.93
C GLU A 377 -2.66 -8.65 -29.32
N GLN A 378 -3.88 -8.87 -28.82
CA GLN A 378 -5.07 -8.08 -29.18
C GLN A 378 -5.18 -6.75 -28.43
N LEU A 379 -4.26 -6.42 -27.51
CA LEU A 379 -4.36 -5.23 -26.66
C LEU A 379 -4.44 -3.90 -27.46
N PRO A 380 -3.67 -3.69 -28.55
CA PRO A 380 -3.84 -2.52 -29.41
C PRO A 380 -5.18 -2.49 -30.15
N ILE A 381 -5.77 -3.65 -30.45
CA ILE A 381 -7.10 -3.76 -31.07
C ILE A 381 -8.17 -3.31 -30.08
N VAL A 382 -8.07 -3.70 -28.80
CA VAL A 382 -8.97 -3.23 -27.75
C VAL A 382 -8.99 -1.70 -27.71
N LEU A 383 -7.83 -1.05 -27.81
CA LEU A 383 -7.72 0.41 -27.89
C LEU A 383 -8.49 0.97 -29.11
N GLN A 384 -8.32 0.37 -30.29
CA GLN A 384 -9.05 0.79 -31.48
C GLN A 384 -10.57 0.65 -31.32
N VAL A 385 -11.02 -0.41 -30.64
CA VAL A 385 -12.45 -0.65 -30.37
C VAL A 385 -13.05 0.40 -29.43
N LEU A 386 -12.30 0.94 -28.47
CA LEU A 386 -12.79 2.00 -27.58
C LEU A 386 -13.30 3.24 -28.34
N LEU A 387 -12.76 3.48 -29.54
CA LEU A 387 -13.18 4.57 -30.41
C LEU A 387 -14.53 4.32 -31.11
N SER A 388 -15.00 3.08 -31.15
CA SER A 388 -16.36 2.73 -31.63
C SER A 388 -17.37 2.83 -30.51
N GLN A 389 -18.64 3.03 -30.87
CA GLN A 389 -19.76 2.94 -29.91
C GLN A 389 -20.29 1.51 -29.79
N VAL A 390 -20.27 0.73 -30.87
CA VAL A 390 -20.94 -0.59 -30.96
C VAL A 390 -20.38 -1.62 -29.99
N HIS A 391 -19.05 -1.68 -29.88
CA HIS A 391 -18.36 -2.68 -29.05
C HIS A 391 -17.67 -2.08 -27.81
N ARG A 392 -17.95 -0.79 -27.52
CA ARG A 392 -17.26 -0.05 -26.45
C ARG A 392 -17.42 -0.69 -25.09
N LEU A 393 -18.65 -1.07 -24.75
CA LEU A 393 -18.98 -1.67 -23.45
C LEU A 393 -18.19 -2.96 -23.23
N ARG A 394 -18.22 -3.86 -24.22
CA ARG A 394 -17.48 -5.12 -24.18
C ARG A 394 -15.97 -4.89 -24.08
N ALA A 395 -15.43 -3.94 -24.84
CA ALA A 395 -14.00 -3.61 -24.78
C ALA A 395 -13.58 -3.03 -23.43
N LEU A 396 -14.39 -2.16 -22.82
CA LEU A 396 -14.13 -1.62 -21.48
C LEU A 396 -14.24 -2.68 -20.39
N ASP A 397 -15.21 -3.60 -20.47
CA ASP A 397 -15.31 -4.73 -19.54
C ASP A 397 -14.06 -5.61 -19.61
N LEU A 398 -13.66 -6.02 -20.82
CA LEU A 398 -12.45 -6.83 -20.99
C LEU A 398 -11.17 -6.08 -20.58
N LEU A 399 -11.09 -4.77 -20.85
CA LEU A 399 -9.98 -3.94 -20.37
C LEU A 399 -9.95 -3.89 -18.84
N GLY A 400 -11.09 -3.70 -18.18
CA GLY A 400 -11.19 -3.74 -16.72
C GLY A 400 -10.68 -5.07 -16.16
N ARG A 401 -11.14 -6.21 -16.70
CA ARG A 401 -10.66 -7.54 -16.32
C ARG A 401 -9.16 -7.73 -16.54
N PHE A 402 -8.61 -7.17 -17.61
CA PHE A 402 -7.17 -7.21 -17.88
C PHE A 402 -6.38 -6.39 -16.85
N LEU A 403 -6.82 -5.17 -16.53
CA LEU A 403 -6.17 -4.32 -15.52
C LEU A 403 -6.27 -4.90 -14.11
N ASP A 404 -7.31 -5.70 -13.83
CA ASP A 404 -7.45 -6.41 -12.55
C ASP A 404 -6.40 -7.51 -12.33
N LEU A 405 -5.69 -7.96 -13.39
CA LEU A 405 -4.63 -8.96 -13.24
C LEU A 405 -3.42 -8.46 -12.42
N GLY A 406 -3.27 -7.13 -12.27
CA GLY A 406 -2.27 -6.50 -11.40
C GLY A 406 -1.51 -5.35 -12.07
N PRO A 407 -0.51 -4.78 -11.36
CA PRO A 407 0.19 -3.57 -11.80
C PRO A 407 0.91 -3.68 -13.15
N TRP A 408 1.44 -4.86 -13.46
CA TRP A 408 2.12 -5.14 -14.72
C TRP A 408 1.18 -4.96 -15.93
N ALA A 409 -0.08 -5.35 -15.80
CA ALA A 409 -1.09 -5.23 -16.86
C ALA A 409 -1.48 -3.77 -17.07
N VAL A 410 -1.57 -2.99 -15.99
CA VAL A 410 -1.79 -1.54 -16.04
C VAL A 410 -0.66 -0.85 -16.79
N SER A 411 0.60 -1.13 -16.41
CA SER A 411 1.77 -0.59 -17.09
C SER A 411 1.77 -0.96 -18.58
N LEU A 412 1.42 -2.20 -18.91
CA LEU A 412 1.34 -2.65 -20.30
C LEU A 412 0.26 -1.90 -21.08
N ALA A 413 -0.93 -1.70 -20.52
CA ALA A 413 -2.00 -0.97 -21.17
C ALA A 413 -1.63 0.51 -21.38
N LEU A 414 -1.00 1.15 -20.39
CA LEU A 414 -0.48 2.52 -20.52
C LEU A 414 0.58 2.59 -21.63
N SER A 415 1.45 1.59 -21.76
CA SER A 415 2.45 1.48 -22.83
C SER A 415 1.86 1.26 -24.23
N VAL A 416 0.60 0.81 -24.35
CA VAL A 416 -0.12 0.79 -25.64
C VAL A 416 -0.67 2.17 -25.98
N GLY A 417 -0.88 3.02 -24.98
CA GLY A 417 -1.44 4.36 -25.09
C GLY A 417 -2.95 4.42 -24.85
N ILE A 418 -3.50 3.61 -23.94
CA ILE A 418 -4.94 3.66 -23.60
C ILE A 418 -5.39 4.98 -22.95
N PHE A 419 -4.46 5.67 -22.27
CA PHE A 419 -4.76 6.76 -21.35
C PHE A 419 -5.58 7.91 -21.97
N PRO A 420 -5.20 8.49 -23.14
CA PRO A 420 -5.97 9.59 -23.73
C PRO A 420 -7.39 9.18 -24.12
N TYR A 421 -7.61 7.90 -24.45
CA TYR A 421 -8.92 7.39 -24.84
C TYR A 421 -9.84 7.24 -23.65
N VAL A 422 -9.35 6.64 -22.55
CA VAL A 422 -10.09 6.50 -21.30
C VAL A 422 -10.39 7.88 -20.69
N LEU A 423 -9.43 8.81 -20.77
CA LEU A 423 -9.63 10.21 -20.35
C LEU A 423 -10.75 10.90 -21.13
N LYS A 424 -10.77 10.74 -22.46
CA LYS A 424 -11.84 11.30 -23.29
C LYS A 424 -13.22 10.69 -22.98
N LEU A 425 -13.27 9.42 -22.59
CA LEU A 425 -14.53 8.75 -22.24
C LEU A 425 -15.17 9.29 -20.96
N LEU A 426 -14.42 9.96 -20.07
CA LEU A 426 -15.00 10.64 -18.90
C LEU A 426 -15.97 11.77 -19.28
N GLN A 427 -15.83 12.34 -20.49
CA GLN A 427 -16.74 13.37 -21.02
C GLN A 427 -18.07 12.77 -21.54
N SER A 428 -18.18 11.43 -21.61
CA SER A 428 -19.39 10.76 -22.08
C SER A 428 -20.51 10.83 -21.03
N SER A 429 -21.73 11.11 -21.48
CA SER A 429 -22.93 11.14 -20.62
C SER A 429 -23.56 9.75 -20.39
N ALA A 430 -23.08 8.71 -21.07
CA ALA A 430 -23.65 7.36 -21.00
C ALA A 430 -23.45 6.73 -19.61
N ARG A 431 -24.56 6.41 -18.92
CA ARG A 431 -24.55 5.90 -17.54
C ARG A 431 -23.92 4.52 -17.41
N GLU A 432 -24.11 3.67 -18.42
CA GLU A 432 -23.56 2.32 -18.52
C GLU A 432 -22.02 2.27 -18.49
N LEU A 433 -21.33 3.33 -18.90
CA LEU A 433 -19.86 3.38 -18.90
C LEU A 433 -19.28 3.68 -17.51
N ARG A 434 -20.05 4.33 -16.63
CA ARG A 434 -19.57 4.83 -15.34
C ARG A 434 -18.93 3.74 -14.45
N PRO A 435 -19.57 2.59 -14.16
CA PRO A 435 -18.95 1.59 -13.29
C PRO A 435 -17.65 1.04 -13.88
N LEU A 436 -17.59 0.83 -15.19
CA LEU A 436 -16.39 0.35 -15.89
C LEU A 436 -15.26 1.39 -15.86
N LEU A 437 -15.58 2.67 -16.12
CA LEU A 437 -14.60 3.75 -16.08
C LEU A 437 -14.07 3.99 -14.66
N VAL A 438 -14.93 3.96 -13.64
CA VAL A 438 -14.51 4.08 -12.24
C VAL A 438 -13.55 2.95 -11.88
N PHE A 439 -13.86 1.71 -12.26
CA PHE A 439 -12.98 0.56 -12.02
C PHE A 439 -11.62 0.71 -12.74
N ILE A 440 -11.62 1.07 -14.02
CA ILE A 440 -10.40 1.28 -14.81
C ILE A 440 -9.53 2.38 -14.20
N TRP A 441 -10.13 3.52 -13.83
CA TRP A 441 -9.40 4.63 -13.21
C TRP A 441 -8.86 4.27 -11.84
N ALA A 442 -9.60 3.53 -11.02
CA ALA A 442 -9.08 3.04 -9.74
C ALA A 442 -7.82 2.18 -9.93
N LYS A 443 -7.80 1.29 -10.94
CA LYS A 443 -6.62 0.48 -11.28
C LYS A 443 -5.45 1.31 -11.79
N ILE A 444 -5.71 2.31 -12.65
CA ILE A 444 -4.66 3.19 -13.18
C ILE A 444 -4.02 4.01 -12.06
N LEU A 445 -4.84 4.68 -11.23
CA LEU A 445 -4.37 5.55 -10.15
C LEU A 445 -3.69 4.80 -9.00
N ALA A 446 -4.04 3.52 -8.80
CA ALA A 446 -3.37 2.66 -7.82
C ALA A 446 -1.92 2.32 -8.21
N VAL A 447 -1.56 2.46 -9.49
CA VAL A 447 -0.21 2.16 -10.02
C VAL A 447 0.57 3.43 -10.29
N ASP A 448 -0.07 4.42 -10.91
CA ASP A 448 0.56 5.70 -11.27
C ASP A 448 -0.32 6.87 -10.79
N SER A 449 0.03 7.40 -9.61
CA SER A 449 -0.69 8.48 -8.95
C SER A 449 -0.43 9.85 -9.59
N GLU A 450 0.63 10.03 -10.37
CA GLU A 450 0.94 11.30 -11.03
C GLU A 450 -0.12 11.66 -12.09
N LEU A 451 -0.80 10.65 -12.64
CA LEU A 451 -1.87 10.81 -13.62
C LEU A 451 -3.13 11.50 -13.06
N VAL A 452 -3.23 11.70 -11.74
CA VAL A 452 -4.28 12.53 -11.11
C VAL A 452 -4.32 13.95 -11.69
N VAL A 453 -3.18 14.50 -12.13
CA VAL A 453 -3.14 15.87 -12.70
C VAL A 453 -4.06 16.01 -13.92
N ALA A 454 -4.24 14.94 -14.70
CA ALA A 454 -5.17 14.94 -15.84
C ALA A 454 -6.64 15.00 -15.43
N LEU A 455 -6.95 14.68 -14.16
CA LEU A 455 -8.28 14.77 -13.55
C LEU A 455 -8.48 16.07 -12.76
N SER A 456 -7.53 16.99 -12.76
CA SER A 456 -7.54 18.23 -11.96
C SER A 456 -8.88 18.99 -12.01
N HIS A 457 -9.49 19.16 -13.18
CA HIS A 457 -10.78 19.84 -13.29
C HIS A 457 -11.92 19.09 -12.58
N LEU A 458 -11.91 17.75 -12.63
CA LEU A 458 -12.87 16.93 -11.89
C LEU A 458 -12.63 17.04 -10.39
N VAL A 459 -11.34 17.00 -9.98
CA VAL A 459 -10.92 17.13 -8.59
C VAL A 459 -11.34 18.47 -8.01
N VAL A 460 -11.06 19.60 -8.67
CA VAL A 460 -11.46 20.94 -8.22
C VAL A 460 -12.98 21.07 -8.08
N GLN A 461 -13.75 20.52 -9.02
CA GLN A 461 -15.21 20.50 -8.92
C GLN A 461 -15.67 19.66 -7.72
N TYR A 462 -15.02 18.54 -7.47
CA TYR A 462 -15.34 17.65 -6.35
C TYR A 462 -14.90 18.24 -5.01
N GLU A 463 -13.74 18.89 -4.90
CA GLU A 463 -13.22 19.51 -3.67
C GLU A 463 -14.22 20.46 -3.03
N SER A 464 -14.94 21.25 -3.84
CA SER A 464 -15.97 22.17 -3.34
C SER A 464 -17.14 21.49 -2.61
N ASN A 465 -17.42 20.21 -2.89
CA ASN A 465 -18.56 19.46 -2.33
C ASN A 465 -18.15 18.12 -1.68
N PHE A 466 -16.87 17.75 -1.70
CA PHE A 466 -16.36 16.44 -1.29
C PHE A 466 -16.69 16.18 0.17
N CYS A 467 -16.42 17.15 1.04
CA CYS A 467 -16.72 17.04 2.46
C CYS A 467 -18.20 16.76 2.71
N THR A 468 -19.11 17.45 2.02
CA THR A 468 -20.55 17.27 2.17
C THR A 468 -20.99 15.87 1.74
N VAL A 469 -20.54 15.41 0.56
CA VAL A 469 -20.88 14.09 0.03
C VAL A 469 -20.29 12.97 0.88
N ALA A 470 -19.02 13.10 1.29
CA ALA A 470 -18.35 12.13 2.14
C ALA A 470 -19.03 12.01 3.52
N LEU A 471 -19.40 13.14 4.14
CA LEU A 471 -20.14 13.15 5.41
C LEU A 471 -21.51 12.48 5.27
N GLN A 472 -22.23 12.72 4.17
CA GLN A 472 -23.50 12.04 3.91
C GLN A 472 -23.33 10.52 3.82
N PHE A 473 -22.34 10.02 3.06
CA PHE A 473 -22.06 8.58 3.00
C PHE A 473 -21.67 8.00 4.37
N MET A 474 -20.88 8.73 5.16
CA MET A 474 -20.52 8.30 6.52
C MET A 474 -21.71 8.25 7.48
N GLU A 475 -22.73 9.08 7.28
CA GLU A 475 -23.99 9.03 8.04
C GLU A 475 -24.90 7.89 7.56
N GLU A 476 -24.98 7.67 6.25
CA GLU A 476 -25.73 6.55 5.65
C GLU A 476 -25.15 5.19 6.08
N GLU A 477 -23.83 5.03 6.13
CA GLU A 477 -23.17 3.80 6.61
C GLU A 477 -23.51 3.50 8.08
N LYS A 478 -23.63 4.51 8.94
CA LYS A 478 -24.02 4.33 10.34
C LYS A 478 -25.44 3.83 10.52
N ASN A 479 -26.31 4.01 9.51
CA ASN A 479 -27.72 3.63 9.56
C ASN A 479 -27.97 2.19 9.05
N TYR A 480 -26.95 1.47 8.57
CA TYR A 480 -27.10 0.05 8.26
C TYR A 480 -27.20 -0.77 9.56
N PRO A 481 -28.27 -1.57 9.76
CA PRO A 481 -28.43 -2.36 10.97
C PRO A 481 -27.31 -3.39 11.09
N LEU A 482 -26.61 -3.37 12.23
CA LEU A 482 -25.72 -4.45 12.63
C LEU A 482 -26.57 -5.73 12.82
N PRO A 483 -26.16 -6.89 12.30
CA PRO A 483 -26.78 -8.16 12.68
C PRO A 483 -26.67 -8.32 14.19
N SER A 484 -27.80 -8.55 14.86
CA SER A 484 -27.85 -8.77 16.29
C SER A 484 -27.06 -10.03 16.65
N PRO A 485 -26.16 -10.03 17.65
CA PRO A 485 -25.36 -11.21 18.03
C PRO A 485 -26.16 -12.32 18.73
N ALA A 486 -27.50 -12.24 18.76
CA ALA A 486 -28.38 -13.16 19.45
C ALA A 486 -29.42 -13.78 18.50
N ALA A 487 -28.99 -14.66 17.61
CA ALA A 487 -29.86 -15.63 16.95
C ALA A 487 -29.03 -16.83 16.46
N THR A 488 -28.78 -17.79 17.36
CA THR A 488 -28.30 -19.12 17.00
C THR A 488 -29.50 -20.06 16.96
N GLU A 489 -30.08 -20.27 15.78
CA GLU A 489 -30.85 -21.48 15.52
C GLU A 489 -29.87 -22.63 15.25
N GLY A 490 -30.02 -23.72 16.01
CA GLY A 490 -29.10 -24.84 16.03
C GLY A 490 -29.24 -25.76 14.80
N GLY A 491 -28.11 -26.32 14.38
CA GLY A 491 -28.07 -27.49 13.51
C GLY A 491 -26.95 -27.46 12.47
N SER A 492 -26.02 -28.41 12.61
CA SER A 492 -24.98 -28.83 11.66
C SER A 492 -23.64 -28.08 11.66
N LEU A 493 -22.60 -28.91 11.72
CA LEU A 493 -21.18 -28.60 11.73
C LEU A 493 -20.73 -28.01 10.37
N THR A 494 -19.73 -27.13 10.45
CA THR A 494 -19.02 -26.37 9.40
C THR A 494 -19.67 -25.04 9.00
N PRO A 495 -19.08 -23.88 9.38
CA PRO A 495 -19.48 -22.60 8.81
C PRO A 495 -18.77 -22.45 7.44
N VAL A 496 -19.38 -23.01 6.39
CA VAL A 496 -19.15 -22.56 5.02
C VAL A 496 -20.01 -21.30 4.87
N ARG A 497 -19.37 -20.14 4.78
CA ARG A 497 -20.04 -18.85 4.64
C ARG A 497 -20.34 -18.62 3.16
N ASP A 498 -21.44 -19.18 2.66
CA ASP A 498 -21.96 -18.94 1.31
C ASP A 498 -22.63 -17.56 1.23
N SER A 499 -21.91 -16.56 0.77
CA SER A 499 -22.38 -15.36 0.03
C SER A 499 -21.19 -14.44 -0.25
N PRO A 500 -21.13 -13.74 -1.40
CA PRO A 500 -20.09 -12.75 -1.67
C PRO A 500 -20.35 -11.54 -0.76
N CYS A 501 -19.87 -11.62 0.47
CA CYS A 501 -19.80 -10.46 1.35
C CYS A 501 -18.95 -9.42 0.63
N THR A 502 -19.59 -8.35 0.16
CA THR A 502 -18.94 -7.05 0.00
C THR A 502 -17.97 -6.89 1.18
N PRO A 503 -16.67 -6.64 0.95
CA PRO A 503 -15.76 -6.40 2.06
C PRO A 503 -16.31 -5.17 2.77
N ARG A 504 -17.05 -5.38 3.87
CA ARG A 504 -17.31 -4.32 4.83
C ARG A 504 -15.91 -3.82 5.13
N LEU A 505 -15.62 -2.58 4.75
CA LEU A 505 -14.42 -1.89 5.19
C LEU A 505 -14.33 -2.24 6.66
N ARG A 506 -13.34 -3.08 7.02
CA ARG A 506 -12.90 -3.12 8.40
C ARG A 506 -12.68 -1.66 8.68
N SER A 507 -13.45 -1.10 9.61
CA SER A 507 -13.05 0.14 10.23
C SER A 507 -11.65 -0.19 10.73
N VAL A 508 -10.61 0.19 9.97
CA VAL A 508 -9.21 0.05 10.37
C VAL A 508 -8.95 1.14 11.39
N SER A 509 -9.75 1.07 12.45
CA SER A 509 -9.62 1.79 13.69
C SER A 509 -8.83 0.92 14.65
N SER A 510 -7.76 0.26 14.18
CA SER A 510 -6.64 -0.14 15.02
C SER A 510 -5.85 1.09 15.51
N TYR A 511 -6.07 2.27 14.93
CA TYR A 511 -5.82 3.58 15.55
C TYR A 511 -6.94 4.06 16.50
N GLY A 512 -7.84 3.15 16.88
CA GLY A 512 -8.89 3.38 17.87
C GLY A 512 -8.34 3.84 19.22
N ASN A 513 -7.07 3.61 19.54
CA ASN A 513 -6.45 4.15 20.76
C ASN A 513 -6.13 5.65 20.70
N ILE A 514 -6.04 6.26 19.51
CA ILE A 514 -6.00 7.73 19.36
C ILE A 514 -7.44 8.30 19.32
N ARG A 515 -8.40 7.55 18.77
CA ARG A 515 -9.83 7.94 18.78
C ARG A 515 -10.57 7.66 20.09
N ALA A 516 -10.10 6.78 20.96
CA ALA A 516 -10.73 6.47 22.26
C ALA A 516 -10.70 7.66 23.24
N VAL A 517 -9.89 8.69 22.95
CA VAL A 517 -9.93 9.98 23.67
C VAL A 517 -11.14 10.84 23.24
N THR A 518 -11.87 10.47 22.17
CA THR A 518 -13.02 11.25 21.66
C THR A 518 -14.41 10.73 22.08
N THR A 519 -14.51 9.61 22.81
CA THR A 519 -15.81 9.08 23.29
C THR A 519 -16.20 9.55 24.70
N ALA A 520 -15.60 10.63 25.22
CA ALA A 520 -16.22 11.44 26.24
C ALA A 520 -17.03 12.55 25.56
N ARG A 521 -18.36 12.40 25.48
CA ARG A 521 -19.31 13.36 24.89
C ARG A 521 -19.22 14.81 25.42
N SER A 522 -18.37 15.10 26.40
CA SER A 522 -18.13 16.47 26.90
C SER A 522 -16.95 17.22 26.24
N LEU A 523 -16.07 16.56 25.48
CA LEU A 523 -14.87 17.20 24.88
C LEU A 523 -15.09 17.76 23.46
N ASN A 524 -16.20 17.42 22.80
CA ASN A 524 -16.47 17.84 21.41
C ASN A 524 -16.66 19.35 21.22
N LYS A 525 -16.97 20.11 22.27
CA LYS A 525 -17.10 21.57 22.18
C LYS A 525 -15.76 22.32 22.17
N SER A 526 -14.67 21.70 22.63
CA SER A 526 -13.35 22.34 22.67
C SER A 526 -12.41 21.91 21.55
N LEU A 527 -12.61 20.72 20.96
CA LEU A 527 -11.79 20.23 19.85
C LEU A 527 -12.31 20.60 18.45
N GLN A 528 -13.57 21.03 18.29
CA GLN A 528 -14.06 21.60 17.02
C GLN A 528 -13.36 22.91 16.61
N ASN A 529 -12.62 23.54 17.51
CA ASN A 529 -11.80 24.73 17.22
C ASN A 529 -10.33 24.42 16.88
N LEU A 530 -9.97 23.14 16.75
CA LEU A 530 -8.65 22.67 16.29
C LEU A 530 -8.80 21.97 14.93
N SER A 531 -9.61 22.55 14.04
CA SER A 531 -9.43 22.36 12.60
C SER A 531 -8.05 22.92 12.25
N LEU A 532 -7.12 22.03 11.90
CA LEU A 532 -5.91 22.40 11.17
C LEU A 532 -6.33 22.90 9.79
N THR A 533 -6.74 24.16 9.73
CA THR A 533 -6.60 24.96 8.51
C THR A 533 -5.10 25.15 8.29
N GLU A 534 -4.64 24.86 7.09
CA GLU A 534 -3.33 25.29 6.59
C GLU A 534 -3.24 26.81 6.65
N GLU A 535 -2.87 27.35 7.81
CA GLU A 535 -2.29 28.68 7.92
C GLU A 535 -0.93 28.53 8.59
N SER A 536 0.09 28.61 7.74
CA SER A 536 1.47 28.84 8.11
C SER A 536 1.57 30.10 8.97
N GLY A 537 1.82 29.93 10.28
CA GLY A 537 2.17 31.05 11.15
C GLY A 537 1.63 30.91 12.58
N SER A 538 2.31 30.14 13.42
CA SER A 538 2.61 30.51 14.82
C SER A 538 3.20 29.32 15.59
N SER A 539 4.53 29.33 15.76
CA SER A 539 5.22 28.41 16.65
C SER A 539 5.16 28.93 18.08
N ALA A 540 4.19 28.47 18.88
CA ALA A 540 4.20 28.72 20.32
C ALA A 540 5.30 27.85 20.99
N ALA A 541 6.37 28.49 21.45
CA ALA A 541 7.48 27.84 22.14
C ALA A 541 7.02 27.25 23.48
N PHE A 542 7.27 25.96 23.68
CA PHE A 542 7.05 25.25 24.93
C PHE A 542 8.23 25.53 25.88
N SER A 543 7.96 26.06 27.08
CA SER A 543 8.91 26.04 28.20
C SER A 543 8.36 25.08 29.26
N PRO A 544 9.03 23.96 29.58
CA PRO A 544 8.65 23.08 30.68
C PRO A 544 9.10 23.74 32.00
N GLY A 545 8.44 24.83 32.37
CA GLY A 545 8.75 25.58 33.59
C GLY A 545 8.19 24.97 34.86
N ASN A 546 7.29 23.98 34.79
CA ASN A 546 6.60 23.42 35.96
C ASN A 546 6.81 21.90 36.13
N LEU A 547 8.04 21.43 35.95
CA LEU A 547 8.45 20.14 36.51
C LEU A 547 8.95 20.40 37.93
N SER A 548 8.15 20.03 38.94
CA SER A 548 8.61 19.95 40.32
C SER A 548 9.78 18.96 40.38
N THR A 549 10.99 19.47 40.55
CA THR A 549 12.23 18.71 40.80
C THR A 549 12.28 18.17 42.22
N SER A 550 11.17 17.64 42.73
CA SER A 550 11.09 16.99 44.04
C SER A 550 10.79 15.50 43.87
N SER A 551 11.61 14.83 43.07
CA SER A 551 11.88 13.41 43.22
C SER A 551 13.20 13.13 42.51
N SER A 552 14.19 12.72 43.31
CA SER A 552 15.59 12.49 42.98
C SER A 552 15.76 11.54 41.79
N ALA A 553 15.96 12.10 40.60
CA ALA A 553 16.46 11.39 39.42
C ALA A 553 17.58 12.17 38.70
N SER A 554 18.32 13.01 39.43
CA SER A 554 19.44 13.81 38.89
C SER A 554 20.74 13.01 38.66
N SER A 555 20.69 11.68 38.62
CA SER A 555 21.90 10.85 38.51
C SER A 555 21.76 9.74 37.45
N THR A 556 21.40 10.09 36.22
CA THR A 556 21.65 9.27 35.01
C THR A 556 21.56 10.14 33.74
N LEU A 557 22.32 11.23 33.68
CA LEU A 557 22.65 11.85 32.40
C LEU A 557 23.77 11.01 31.78
N GLY A 558 23.45 10.29 30.70
CA GLY A 558 24.39 9.45 29.97
C GLY A 558 25.54 10.26 29.35
N SER A 559 26.60 9.54 28.98
CA SER A 559 27.83 10.03 28.35
C SER A 559 27.59 10.97 27.15
N PRO A 560 28.57 11.84 26.83
CA PRO A 560 28.40 13.00 25.93
C PRO A 560 28.38 12.67 24.42
N GLU A 561 28.04 11.44 24.01
CA GLU A 561 28.16 11.02 22.61
C GLU A 561 26.84 11.03 21.81
N ASN A 562 25.66 11.18 22.43
CA ASN A 562 24.36 11.21 21.73
C ASN A 562 23.47 12.39 22.20
N GLU A 563 23.68 13.60 21.66
CA GLU A 563 22.93 14.82 22.05
C GLU A 563 21.46 14.88 21.58
N GLU A 564 20.96 13.91 20.80
CA GLU A 564 19.60 13.92 20.25
C GLU A 564 18.53 13.20 21.09
N PHE A 565 18.90 12.29 22.01
CA PHE A 565 17.95 11.50 22.81
C PHE A 565 18.01 11.85 24.29
N ILE A 566 17.16 12.79 24.72
CA ILE A 566 17.11 13.28 26.11
C ILE A 566 16.32 12.34 27.02
N LEU A 567 15.27 11.69 26.50
CA LEU A 567 14.40 10.78 27.23
C LEU A 567 14.65 9.33 26.80
N SER A 568 14.90 8.45 27.77
CA SER A 568 15.01 7.01 27.57
C SER A 568 13.71 6.29 27.93
N PHE A 569 13.48 5.12 27.33
CA PHE A 569 12.33 4.25 27.63
C PHE A 569 12.20 3.96 29.13
N GLU A 570 13.32 3.60 29.79
CA GLU A 570 13.33 3.31 31.23
C GLU A 570 12.84 4.49 32.09
N THR A 571 13.14 5.72 31.66
CA THR A 571 12.74 6.94 32.37
C THR A 571 11.25 7.22 32.16
N ILE A 572 10.77 7.11 30.92
CA ILE A 572 9.37 7.34 30.56
C ILE A 572 8.46 6.31 31.21
N ASP A 573 8.82 5.04 31.14
CA ASP A 573 8.02 3.98 31.72
C ASP A 573 8.04 4.01 33.27
N LYS A 574 9.11 4.52 33.90
CA LYS A 574 9.09 4.89 35.33
C LYS A 574 8.11 6.04 35.58
N MET A 575 8.15 7.13 34.80
CA MET A 575 7.25 8.27 34.96
C MET A 575 5.78 7.86 34.82
N ARG A 576 5.45 7.01 33.84
CA ARG A 576 4.11 6.45 33.64
C ARG A 576 3.59 5.70 34.86
N ARG A 577 4.46 5.01 35.60
CA ARG A 577 4.09 4.20 36.77
C ARG A 577 3.98 5.01 38.07
N VAL A 578 4.45 6.26 38.09
CA VAL A 578 4.28 7.16 39.25
C VAL A 578 2.88 7.79 39.22
N SER A 579 2.19 7.79 40.37
CA SER A 579 0.80 8.23 40.54
C SER A 579 0.48 9.62 39.98
N SER A 580 1.46 10.52 39.89
CA SER A 580 1.32 11.90 39.40
C SER A 580 1.07 11.99 37.87
N TYR A 581 1.49 10.98 37.11
CA TYR A 581 1.40 10.95 35.64
C TYR A 581 0.69 9.71 35.08
N SER A 582 0.34 8.73 35.92
CA SER A 582 -0.27 7.46 35.52
C SER A 582 -1.72 7.60 35.06
N SER A 583 -2.56 8.32 35.82
CA SER A 583 -4.00 8.38 35.56
C SER A 583 -4.36 9.31 34.39
N LEU A 584 -5.06 8.77 33.39
CA LEU A 584 -5.65 9.54 32.31
C LEU A 584 -7.00 10.19 32.68
N ASN A 585 -7.54 9.93 33.89
CA ASN A 585 -8.85 10.42 34.32
C ASN A 585 -8.81 11.73 35.12
N SER A 586 -7.70 12.48 35.08
CA SER A 586 -7.59 13.77 35.77
C SER A 586 -8.52 14.83 35.15
N LEU A 587 -9.32 15.51 35.98
CA LEU A 587 -10.22 16.57 35.55
C LEU A 587 -9.46 17.75 34.95
N ILE A 588 -9.79 18.14 33.72
CA ILE A 588 -9.22 19.30 33.03
C ILE A 588 -9.72 20.58 33.70
N GLY A 589 -8.81 21.52 34.00
CA GLY A 589 -9.13 22.83 34.60
C GLY A 589 -9.06 22.88 36.13
N VAL A 590 -8.78 21.76 36.80
CA VAL A 590 -8.58 21.68 38.25
C VAL A 590 -7.12 21.29 38.54
N SER A 591 -6.54 21.82 39.63
CA SER A 591 -5.19 21.49 40.11
C SER A 591 -4.09 21.55 39.02
N PHE A 592 -4.07 22.62 38.22
CA PHE A 592 -3.11 22.85 37.12
C PHE A 592 -3.13 21.81 35.98
N ASN A 593 -4.15 20.93 35.89
CA ASN A 593 -4.32 20.01 34.76
C ASN A 593 -4.85 20.75 33.54
N SER A 594 -3.99 20.95 32.54
CA SER A 594 -4.35 21.51 31.25
C SER A 594 -4.58 20.40 30.21
N VAL A 595 -5.18 20.77 29.06
CA VAL A 595 -5.27 19.88 27.89
C VAL A 595 -3.88 19.38 27.48
N TYR A 596 -2.85 20.23 27.55
CA TYR A 596 -1.47 19.88 27.21
C TYR A 596 -0.86 18.86 28.18
N THR A 597 -1.17 18.98 29.47
CA THR A 597 -0.76 18.00 30.49
C THR A 597 -1.36 16.63 30.18
N GLN A 598 -2.62 16.61 29.74
CA GLN A 598 -3.31 15.37 29.35
C GLN A 598 -2.71 14.76 28.08
N ILE A 599 -2.45 15.57 27.05
CA ILE A 599 -1.79 15.10 25.80
C ILE A 599 -0.40 14.53 26.11
N TRP A 600 0.37 15.19 26.96
CA TRP A 600 1.68 14.69 27.39
C TRP A 600 1.58 13.33 28.10
N ARG A 601 0.59 13.14 28.99
CA ARG A 601 0.33 11.83 29.62
C ARG A 601 -0.01 10.75 28.59
N VAL A 602 -0.86 11.06 27.60
CA VAL A 602 -1.18 10.12 26.52
C VAL A 602 0.09 9.71 25.75
N LEU A 603 0.96 10.67 25.42
CA LEU A 603 2.23 10.37 24.76
C LEU A 603 3.16 9.50 25.62
N LEU A 604 3.18 9.70 26.94
CA LEU A 604 3.95 8.84 27.86
C LEU A 604 3.44 7.40 27.88
N HIS A 605 2.12 7.18 27.81
CA HIS A 605 1.54 5.84 27.69
C HIS A 605 1.85 5.19 26.34
N LEU A 606 1.74 5.93 25.24
CA LEU A 606 2.06 5.43 23.90
C LEU A 606 3.56 5.16 23.71
N ALA A 607 4.43 5.90 24.37
CA ALA A 607 5.89 5.68 24.35
C ALA A 607 6.34 4.48 25.19
N ALA A 608 5.45 3.94 26.02
CA ALA A 608 5.63 2.69 26.75
C ALA A 608 4.65 1.60 26.25
N ASP A 609 4.18 1.73 25.01
CA ASP A 609 3.26 0.76 24.39
C ASP A 609 3.95 -0.59 24.20
N PRO A 610 3.25 -1.72 24.41
CA PRO A 610 3.84 -3.04 24.23
C PRO A 610 4.17 -3.38 22.78
N TYR A 611 3.61 -2.67 21.80
CA TYR A 611 3.95 -2.81 20.38
C TYR A 611 5.10 -1.86 20.01
N PRO A 612 6.22 -2.37 19.47
CA PRO A 612 7.45 -1.59 19.30
C PRO A 612 7.29 -0.40 18.34
N ASP A 613 6.59 -0.56 17.21
CA ASP A 613 6.45 0.51 16.23
C ASP A 613 5.67 1.72 16.77
N VAL A 614 4.69 1.48 17.65
CA VAL A 614 3.89 2.54 18.30
C VAL A 614 4.75 3.26 19.34
N SER A 615 5.46 2.48 20.17
CA SER A 615 6.42 2.99 21.15
C SER A 615 7.48 3.88 20.48
N ASP A 616 8.11 3.41 19.41
CA ASP A 616 9.17 4.13 18.69
C ASP A 616 8.67 5.44 18.09
N LEU A 617 7.47 5.45 17.51
CA LEU A 617 6.87 6.66 16.96
C LEU A 617 6.59 7.70 18.06
N ALA A 618 6.00 7.29 19.17
CA ALA A 618 5.73 8.17 20.30
C ALA A 618 7.01 8.68 20.97
N MET A 619 8.03 7.82 21.11
CA MET A 619 9.36 8.17 21.63
C MET A 619 10.05 9.25 20.79
N LYS A 620 9.95 9.18 19.46
CA LYS A 620 10.50 10.22 18.57
C LYS A 620 9.81 11.58 18.78
N VAL A 621 8.49 11.60 18.94
CA VAL A 621 7.73 12.82 19.23
C VAL A 621 8.13 13.41 20.59
N LEU A 622 8.18 12.58 21.63
CA LEU A 622 8.60 13.01 22.98
C LEU A 622 10.02 13.57 22.98
N ASN A 623 10.98 12.89 22.36
CA ASN A 623 12.36 13.35 22.27
C ASN A 623 12.51 14.64 21.47
N SER A 624 11.74 14.81 20.37
CA SER A 624 11.74 16.07 19.61
C SER A 624 11.24 17.25 20.45
N ILE A 625 10.17 17.06 21.23
CA ILE A 625 9.65 18.10 22.12
C ILE A 625 10.64 18.38 23.25
N ALA A 626 11.20 17.34 23.88
CA ALA A 626 12.19 17.47 24.94
C ALA A 626 13.45 18.20 24.46
N TYR A 627 13.97 17.84 23.29
CA TYR A 627 15.13 18.49 22.68
C TYR A 627 14.87 19.98 22.45
N LYS A 628 13.74 20.34 21.84
CA LYS A 628 13.37 21.75 21.61
C LYS A 628 13.27 22.53 22.93
N ALA A 629 12.66 21.93 23.95
CA ALA A 629 12.53 22.53 25.27
C ALA A 629 13.90 22.74 25.95
N THR A 630 14.81 21.77 25.85
CA THR A 630 16.15 21.85 26.45
C THR A 630 17.08 22.81 25.71
N VAL A 631 17.04 22.84 24.38
CA VAL A 631 17.84 23.78 23.57
C VAL A 631 17.40 25.21 23.80
N ASN A 632 16.10 25.47 23.89
CA ASN A 632 15.56 26.81 24.20
C ASN A 632 15.89 27.27 25.63
N ALA A 633 16.23 26.35 26.54
CA ALA A 633 16.62 26.65 27.92
C ALA A 633 18.13 26.87 28.10
N ARG A 634 18.98 26.64 27.07
CA ARG A 634 20.42 26.96 27.16
C ARG A 634 20.60 28.49 27.07
N PRO A 635 21.26 29.15 28.04
CA PRO A 635 21.52 30.58 27.95
C PRO A 635 22.43 30.88 26.75
N GLN A 636 21.92 31.64 25.77
CA GLN A 636 22.76 32.13 24.68
C GLN A 636 23.82 33.08 25.28
N ARG A 637 25.10 32.84 25.00
CA ARG A 637 26.16 33.81 25.29
C ARG A 637 25.87 35.09 24.50
N ILE A 638 25.44 36.13 25.19
CA ILE A 638 25.27 37.46 24.62
C ILE A 638 26.66 38.00 24.26
N LEU A 639 26.97 38.01 22.96
CA LEU A 639 27.95 38.93 22.39
C LEU A 639 27.31 40.33 22.38
N PRO A 640 28.03 41.41 22.74
CA PRO A 640 27.43 42.72 22.86
C PRO A 640 27.20 43.27 21.45
N THR A 641 25.94 43.32 21.01
CA THR A 641 25.54 44.23 19.94
C THR A 641 24.16 44.77 20.28
N SER A 642 24.15 46.08 20.50
CA SER A 642 23.05 46.94 20.90
C SER A 642 21.87 46.87 19.94
N SER A 643 20.67 46.59 20.46
CA SER A 643 19.43 47.11 19.88
C SER A 643 18.47 47.49 21.00
N LEU A 644 18.15 48.79 21.02
CA LEU A 644 17.27 49.47 21.97
C LEU A 644 15.81 49.16 21.66
N THR A 645 15.01 48.87 22.69
CA THR A 645 13.56 49.15 22.66
C THR A 645 13.17 49.94 23.90
N GLN A 646 12.46 51.05 23.64
CA GLN A 646 12.22 52.16 24.53
C GLN A 646 10.97 51.92 25.40
N SER A 647 11.10 52.12 26.72
CA SER A 647 9.98 52.25 27.65
C SER A 647 9.56 53.73 27.74
N ALA A 648 8.29 54.04 27.45
CA ALA A 648 7.70 55.36 27.69
C ALA A 648 7.16 55.47 29.14
N PRO A 649 7.33 56.62 29.83
CA PRO A 649 6.83 56.83 31.19
C PRO A 649 5.39 57.38 31.19
N ALA A 650 4.58 57.00 32.19
CA ALA A 650 3.26 57.59 32.39
C ALA A 650 3.32 58.81 33.33
N SER A 651 2.73 59.92 32.87
CA SER A 651 2.57 61.20 33.60
C SER A 651 1.19 61.31 34.30
N PRO A 652 1.01 62.25 35.26
CA PRO A 652 0.00 62.17 36.32
C PRO A 652 -1.23 63.08 36.10
N THR A 653 -2.31 62.86 36.86
CA THR A 653 -3.38 63.86 37.07
C THR A 653 -3.91 63.93 38.52
N ASN A 654 -4.01 65.18 38.97
CA ASN A 654 -4.55 65.78 40.22
C ASN A 654 -6.10 65.61 40.33
N LYS A 655 -6.85 65.77 41.45
CA LYS A 655 -6.77 66.62 42.66
C LYS A 655 -7.94 66.29 43.64
N GLY A 656 -7.78 66.59 44.95
CA GLY A 656 -8.88 66.77 45.94
C GLY A 656 -8.54 66.23 47.36
N VAL A 657 -7.66 66.84 48.16
CA VAL A 657 -7.83 67.96 49.14
C VAL A 657 -8.41 67.58 50.53
N HIS A 658 -7.50 67.60 51.52
CA HIS A 658 -7.53 67.97 52.95
C HIS A 658 -8.21 67.15 54.09
N ILE A 659 -7.32 66.55 54.91
CA ILE A 659 -7.10 66.66 56.39
C ILE A 659 -8.26 66.39 57.36
N HIS A 660 -8.11 65.35 58.20
CA HIS A 660 -8.10 65.47 59.68
C HIS A 660 -7.42 64.26 60.35
N GLN A 661 -6.63 64.55 61.40
CA GLN A 661 -6.01 63.62 62.35
C GLN A 661 -7.06 62.90 63.21
N ALA A 662 -6.84 61.62 63.54
CA ALA A 662 -6.78 61.09 64.92
C ALA A 662 -6.90 59.54 64.96
N GLY A 663 -5.92 58.90 65.62
CA GLY A 663 -6.12 57.76 66.54
C GLY A 663 -6.40 56.35 65.98
N GLY A 664 -5.57 55.38 66.38
CA GLY A 664 -5.97 53.97 66.51
C GLY A 664 -5.04 52.95 65.86
N SER A 665 -4.52 52.04 66.68
CA SER A 665 -3.47 51.02 66.45
C SER A 665 -3.81 49.90 65.43
N PRO A 666 -2.82 49.05 65.05
CA PRO A 666 -2.92 47.97 64.04
C PRO A 666 -3.58 46.67 64.57
N PRO A 667 -3.77 45.63 63.73
CA PRO A 667 -4.76 44.57 63.94
C PRO A 667 -4.25 43.40 64.77
N THR A 668 -5.18 42.66 65.39
CA THR A 668 -4.95 41.31 65.89
C THR A 668 -5.81 40.31 65.11
N SER A 669 -5.18 39.22 64.70
CA SER A 669 -5.79 38.00 64.19
C SER A 669 -5.95 36.97 65.31
N SER A 670 -6.98 36.13 65.23
CA SER A 670 -7.10 34.78 65.85
C SER A 670 -8.57 34.33 65.74
N THR A 671 -8.97 33.07 65.55
CA THR A 671 -8.32 31.81 65.12
C THR A 671 -9.46 30.84 64.79
N SER A 672 -9.16 29.89 63.93
CA SER A 672 -9.88 28.65 63.68
C SER A 672 -9.93 27.70 64.89
N SER A 673 -10.91 26.80 64.89
CA SER A 673 -10.98 25.52 65.62
C SER A 673 -11.44 24.47 64.59
N SER A 674 -11.12 23.17 64.60
CA SER A 674 -10.38 22.30 65.51
C SER A 674 -10.02 21.01 64.74
N SER A 675 -8.88 20.41 65.06
CA SER A 675 -8.58 19.00 64.81
C SER A 675 -7.89 18.44 66.05
N LEU A 676 -8.42 17.34 66.56
CA LEU A 676 -7.91 16.57 67.70
C LEU A 676 -6.74 15.69 67.24
N THR A 677 -5.60 15.80 67.92
CA THR A 677 -4.93 14.70 68.64
C THR A 677 -3.84 15.29 69.52
N ASN A 678 -3.89 14.93 70.81
CA ASN A 678 -2.88 15.25 71.81
C ASN A 678 -1.57 14.51 71.50
N ASP A 679 -0.43 15.17 71.73
CA ASP A 679 0.59 14.58 72.60
C ASP A 679 1.49 15.63 73.28
N VAL A 680 1.86 15.26 74.50
CA VAL A 680 2.39 15.98 75.67
C VAL A 680 3.72 16.74 75.49
N ALA A 681 3.68 17.98 76.00
CA ALA A 681 4.67 18.88 76.61
C ALA A 681 6.12 18.42 76.94
N LYS A 682 7.10 19.29 76.62
CA LYS A 682 7.92 20.07 77.60
C LYS A 682 8.83 21.12 76.94
N GLN A 683 8.73 22.36 77.44
CA GLN A 683 9.63 23.52 77.28
C GLN A 683 10.77 23.49 78.36
N PRO A 684 11.65 24.51 78.52
CA PRO A 684 12.54 25.19 77.56
C PRO A 684 13.94 25.50 78.19
N GLY A 685 14.83 26.14 77.42
CA GLY A 685 16.02 26.88 77.91
C GLY A 685 17.11 26.88 76.85
N GLY A 686 17.79 27.96 76.46
CA GLY A 686 17.83 29.35 76.92
C GLY A 686 19.27 29.84 76.69
N ARG A 687 19.45 30.89 75.85
CA ARG A 687 20.70 31.63 75.52
C ARG A 687 21.72 30.82 74.68
N GLU A 688 22.43 31.37 73.69
CA GLU A 688 23.02 32.71 73.52
C GLU A 688 23.39 32.93 72.04
N LEU A 689 23.35 34.18 71.56
CA LEU A 689 23.93 34.62 70.27
C LEU A 689 25.45 34.75 70.39
N PRO A 690 26.21 34.60 69.28
CA PRO A 690 26.82 35.81 68.75
C PRO A 690 26.72 35.97 67.23
N THR A 691 26.90 37.23 66.88
CA THR A 691 26.82 37.94 65.60
C THR A 691 27.93 37.60 64.60
N GLY A 692 27.60 37.60 63.31
CA GLY A 692 28.59 37.66 62.22
C GLY A 692 28.03 37.38 60.82
N ARG A 693 27.33 38.36 60.21
CA ARG A 693 27.08 38.41 58.76
C ARG A 693 28.24 39.16 58.08
N PRO A 694 28.60 38.77 56.86
CA PRO A 694 28.20 39.51 55.66
C PRO A 694 27.50 38.55 54.68
N GLY A 695 26.34 38.86 54.09
CA GLY A 695 26.15 39.96 53.17
C GLY A 695 26.36 39.47 51.73
N THR A 696 25.37 38.76 51.17
CA THR A 696 25.05 38.75 49.73
C THR A 696 23.68 38.11 49.52
N THR A 697 22.72 38.95 49.14
CA THR A 697 21.38 38.58 48.67
C THR A 697 21.43 38.33 47.17
N GLY A 698 21.05 37.13 46.73
CA GLY A 698 20.57 36.86 45.38
C GLY A 698 19.24 36.11 45.50
N PRO A 699 18.15 36.55 44.85
CA PRO A 699 16.84 35.92 45.01
C PRO A 699 16.82 34.59 44.26
N THR A 700 16.29 33.58 44.94
CA THR A 700 15.85 32.29 44.40
C THR A 700 14.85 32.52 43.25
N GLY A 701 15.11 31.89 42.10
CA GLY A 701 14.33 32.05 40.87
C GLY A 701 12.87 31.63 41.05
N VAL A 702 11.96 32.59 40.83
CA VAL A 702 10.52 32.36 40.70
C VAL A 702 10.26 31.82 39.29
N GLN A 703 9.70 30.61 39.18
CA GLN A 703 9.24 30.03 37.90
C GLN A 703 8.13 30.90 37.30
N TYR A 704 8.30 31.36 36.06
CA TYR A 704 7.34 32.21 35.34
C TYR A 704 6.56 31.36 34.31
N THR A 705 5.24 31.27 34.45
CA THR A 705 4.36 30.85 33.35
C THR A 705 4.05 32.06 32.47
N PRO A 706 4.19 31.99 31.13
CA PRO A 706 3.86 33.13 30.28
C PRO A 706 2.39 33.54 30.41
N HIS A 707 2.10 34.83 30.32
CA HIS A 707 0.77 35.40 30.54
C HIS A 707 -0.33 34.75 29.67
N SER A 708 -0.02 34.41 28.41
CA SER A 708 -0.96 33.75 27.48
C SER A 708 -1.32 32.31 27.88
N HIS A 709 -0.45 31.61 28.60
CA HIS A 709 -0.70 30.25 29.09
C HIS A 709 -1.55 30.24 30.37
N GLN A 710 -1.43 31.28 31.19
CA GLN A 710 -2.20 31.43 32.43
C GLN A 710 -3.56 32.11 32.20
N PHE A 711 -3.63 33.02 31.24
CA PHE A 711 -4.82 33.81 30.91
C PHE A 711 -5.16 33.66 29.42
N PRO A 712 -5.92 32.63 29.02
CA PRO A 712 -6.40 32.50 27.65
C PRO A 712 -7.37 33.64 27.33
N ARG A 713 -7.34 34.12 26.08
CA ARG A 713 -8.21 35.22 25.63
C ARG A 713 -9.68 34.86 25.85
N THR A 714 -10.42 35.72 26.53
CA THR A 714 -11.84 35.52 26.81
C THR A 714 -12.63 35.54 25.52
N ARG A 715 -13.42 34.50 25.24
CA ARG A 715 -14.34 34.44 24.09
C ARG A 715 -15.77 34.65 24.60
N LYS A 716 -16.26 35.89 24.61
CA LYS A 716 -17.69 36.19 24.90
C LYS A 716 -18.41 36.45 23.57
N MET A 717 -19.66 36.00 23.44
CA MET A 717 -20.46 36.13 22.20
C MET A 717 -20.64 37.57 21.70
N PHE A 718 -20.48 38.57 22.58
CA PHE A 718 -20.63 39.99 22.26
C PHE A 718 -19.36 40.80 22.57
N ASP A 719 -18.20 40.13 22.67
CA ASP A 719 -16.91 40.81 22.81
C ASP A 719 -16.50 41.42 21.46
N LYS A 720 -16.18 42.72 21.42
CA LYS A 720 -15.72 43.38 20.19
C LYS A 720 -14.26 43.06 19.86
N GLY A 721 -13.54 42.35 20.74
CA GLY A 721 -12.12 42.11 20.59
C GLY A 721 -11.27 43.35 20.91
N PRO A 722 -9.93 43.26 20.88
CA PRO A 722 -9.04 44.40 21.09
C PRO A 722 -9.13 45.37 19.91
N ASP A 723 -9.01 46.67 20.21
CA ASP A 723 -9.26 47.78 19.28
C ASP A 723 -8.24 47.92 18.12
N GLN A 724 -7.17 47.13 18.11
CA GLN A 724 -6.24 46.95 16.99
C GLN A 724 -5.43 45.67 17.18
N THR A 725 -5.57 44.70 16.28
CA THR A 725 -4.51 43.70 16.05
C THR A 725 -3.54 44.34 15.07
N THR A 726 -2.40 44.84 15.54
CA THR A 726 -1.32 45.22 14.63
C THR A 726 -0.87 43.95 13.92
N ASP A 727 -1.13 43.88 12.61
CA ASP A 727 -0.42 42.98 11.71
C ASP A 727 1.05 43.40 11.75
N ASP A 728 1.82 42.85 12.69
CA ASP A 728 3.28 42.89 12.60
C ASP A 728 3.66 42.03 11.38
N ALA A 729 3.90 42.71 10.27
CA ALA A 729 4.46 42.14 9.06
C ALA A 729 5.80 41.47 9.39
N ASP A 730 5.89 40.19 9.05
CA ASP A 730 7.07 39.34 8.89
C ASP A 730 8.44 40.06 9.06
N ASP A 731 8.98 40.01 10.28
CA ASP A 731 10.42 40.18 10.48
C ASP A 731 11.07 38.81 10.23
N ALA A 732 11.28 38.51 8.94
CA ALA A 732 11.95 37.32 8.42
C ALA A 732 13.45 37.33 8.77
N THR A 733 13.79 37.26 10.06
CA THR A 733 15.15 37.00 10.53
C THR A 733 15.36 35.50 10.67
N GLY A 734 15.82 34.89 9.58
CA GLY A 734 16.59 33.63 9.59
C GLY A 734 15.96 32.47 10.36
N HIS A 735 14.76 32.02 9.97
CA HIS A 735 14.32 30.67 10.29
C HIS A 735 15.28 29.68 9.62
N LYS A 736 16.30 29.23 10.36
CA LYS A 736 16.96 27.95 10.05
C LYS A 736 15.83 26.94 9.91
N SER A 737 15.78 26.23 8.79
CA SER A 737 14.80 25.18 8.52
C SER A 737 14.89 24.10 9.60
N PHE A 738 14.16 24.28 10.69
CA PHE A 738 14.05 23.29 11.74
C PHE A 738 13.29 22.12 11.14
N MET A 739 13.93 20.94 11.10
CA MET A 739 13.36 19.74 10.49
C MET A 739 11.92 19.52 10.95
N SER A 740 11.04 19.40 9.95
CA SER A 740 9.62 19.15 10.15
C SER A 740 9.42 17.88 10.98
N ALA A 741 8.74 18.00 12.12
CA ALA A 741 8.28 16.86 12.91
C ALA A 741 7.00 16.23 12.32
N ALA A 742 6.69 16.49 11.04
CA ALA A 742 5.57 15.85 10.35
C ALA A 742 5.93 14.39 10.06
N MET A 743 5.56 13.51 10.98
CA MET A 743 5.64 12.07 10.76
C MET A 743 4.38 11.62 10.02
N GLN A 744 4.57 10.95 8.89
CA GLN A 744 3.49 10.37 8.10
C GLN A 744 3.39 8.87 8.37
N THR A 745 2.17 8.35 8.43
CA THR A 745 1.93 6.91 8.55
C THR A 745 1.81 6.28 7.16
N GLY A 746 2.22 5.02 7.00
CA GLY A 746 2.02 4.27 5.76
C GLY A 746 0.59 3.72 5.58
N PHE A 747 -0.38 4.14 6.41
CA PHE A 747 -1.74 3.58 6.42
C PHE A 747 -2.50 3.84 5.11
N CYS A 748 -2.44 5.07 4.60
CA CYS A 748 -3.11 5.44 3.35
C CYS A 748 -2.52 4.65 2.17
N ASP A 749 -1.19 4.56 2.09
CA ASP A 749 -0.50 3.81 1.04
C ASP A 749 -0.79 2.31 1.13
N TRP A 750 -0.78 1.74 2.33
CA TRP A 750 -1.17 0.35 2.56
C TRP A 750 -2.61 0.08 2.12
N SER A 751 -3.54 1.00 2.45
CA SER A 751 -4.94 0.89 2.03
C SER A 751 -5.10 1.01 0.51
N ALA A 752 -4.33 1.89 -0.13
CA ALA A 752 -4.33 2.07 -1.58
C ALA A 752 -3.85 0.81 -2.33
N ARG A 753 -2.96 0.00 -1.73
CA ARG A 753 -2.52 -1.29 -2.31
C ARG A 753 -3.66 -2.27 -2.58
N TYR A 754 -4.77 -2.17 -1.85
CA TYR A 754 -5.97 -2.98 -2.12
C TYR A 754 -6.45 -2.82 -3.57
N PHE A 755 -6.43 -1.60 -4.10
CA PHE A 755 -6.87 -1.35 -5.47
C PHE A 755 -5.89 -1.88 -6.52
N ALA A 756 -4.61 -2.01 -6.19
CA ALA A 756 -3.60 -2.59 -7.07
C ALA A 756 -3.69 -4.13 -7.16
N GLN A 757 -4.33 -4.79 -6.20
CA GLN A 757 -4.51 -6.25 -6.14
C GLN A 757 -5.72 -6.72 -6.94
N PRO A 758 -5.74 -7.99 -7.43
CA PRO A 758 -6.89 -8.55 -8.14
C PRO A 758 -8.11 -8.67 -7.22
N VAL A 759 -9.28 -8.23 -7.69
CA VAL A 759 -10.54 -8.25 -6.93
C VAL A 759 -11.55 -9.24 -7.53
N MET A 760 -11.43 -9.57 -8.82
CA MET A 760 -12.38 -10.46 -9.51
C MET A 760 -12.07 -11.95 -9.36
N LYS A 761 -10.89 -12.31 -8.85
CA LYS A 761 -10.49 -13.71 -8.65
C LYS A 761 -11.14 -14.29 -7.40
N ILE A 762 -11.47 -15.57 -7.47
CA ILE A 762 -11.88 -16.35 -6.29
C ILE A 762 -10.68 -16.40 -5.33
N PRO A 763 -10.83 -16.04 -4.05
CA PRO A 763 -9.74 -16.13 -3.08
C PRO A 763 -9.24 -17.57 -2.95
N GLU A 764 -7.93 -17.77 -2.80
CA GLU A 764 -7.29 -19.10 -2.76
C GLU A 764 -7.84 -20.02 -1.65
N GLU A 765 -8.37 -19.44 -0.57
CA GLU A 765 -9.01 -20.19 0.52
C GLU A 765 -10.31 -20.92 0.11
N HIS A 766 -11.00 -20.41 -0.92
CA HIS A 766 -12.25 -20.96 -1.43
C HIS A 766 -12.02 -21.99 -2.54
N ASP A 767 -10.81 -22.02 -3.11
CA ASP A 767 -10.43 -23.03 -4.09
C ASP A 767 -10.22 -24.38 -3.39
N LEU A 768 -10.99 -25.38 -3.85
CA LEU A 768 -10.95 -26.74 -3.30
C LEU A 768 -9.64 -27.45 -3.58
N GLU A 769 -8.97 -27.10 -4.68
CA GLU A 769 -7.74 -27.74 -5.12
C GLU A 769 -6.49 -27.03 -4.63
N SER A 770 -6.64 -25.86 -4.00
CA SER A 770 -5.52 -25.07 -3.49
C SER A 770 -4.74 -25.82 -2.41
N GLN A 771 -3.43 -25.61 -2.43
CA GLN A 771 -2.53 -26.25 -1.47
C GLN A 771 -2.83 -25.80 -0.03
N ILE A 772 -3.15 -24.52 0.15
CA ILE A 772 -3.51 -23.93 1.45
C ILE A 772 -4.72 -24.66 2.05
N ARG A 773 -5.75 -24.92 1.24
CA ARG A 773 -6.93 -25.63 1.71
C ARG A 773 -6.65 -27.10 2.03
N LYS A 774 -5.89 -27.80 1.19
CA LYS A 774 -5.49 -29.20 1.45
C LYS A 774 -4.71 -29.35 2.76
N GLU A 775 -3.78 -28.44 3.02
CA GLU A 775 -3.05 -28.41 4.29
C GLU A 775 -3.96 -28.14 5.49
N ARG A 776 -4.88 -27.18 5.33
CA ARG A 776 -5.89 -26.85 6.35
C ARG A 776 -6.75 -28.06 6.68
N GLU A 777 -7.29 -28.74 5.66
CA GLU A 777 -8.09 -29.96 5.83
C GLU A 777 -7.32 -31.06 6.54
N TRP A 778 -6.05 -31.28 6.17
CA TRP A 778 -5.17 -32.22 6.86
C TRP A 778 -5.01 -31.90 8.34
N ARG A 779 -4.83 -30.62 8.70
CA ARG A 779 -4.77 -30.19 10.11
C ARG A 779 -6.07 -30.51 10.85
N PHE A 780 -7.24 -30.25 10.26
CA PHE A 780 -8.53 -30.60 10.87
C PHE A 780 -8.73 -32.10 11.05
N LEU A 781 -8.28 -32.91 10.09
CA LEU A 781 -8.32 -34.37 10.18
C LEU A 781 -7.43 -34.89 11.33
N ARG A 782 -6.20 -34.35 11.43
CA ARG A 782 -5.29 -34.64 12.56
C ARG A 782 -5.92 -34.25 13.90
N ASN A 783 -6.49 -33.06 14.00
CA ASN A 783 -7.12 -32.57 15.23
C ASN A 783 -8.28 -33.48 15.67
N THR A 784 -9.09 -33.94 14.70
CA THR A 784 -10.18 -34.89 14.95
C THR A 784 -9.66 -36.22 15.50
N ARG A 785 -8.53 -36.72 14.97
CA ARG A 785 -7.88 -37.93 15.46
C ARG A 785 -7.42 -37.77 16.91
N VAL A 786 -6.73 -36.69 17.24
CA VAL A 786 -6.24 -36.39 18.60
C VAL A 786 -7.39 -36.35 19.60
N ARG A 787 -8.49 -35.64 19.28
CA ARG A 787 -9.67 -35.57 20.16
C ARG A 787 -10.27 -36.96 20.42
N LYS A 788 -10.45 -37.76 19.37
CA LYS A 788 -11.01 -39.12 19.48
C LYS A 788 -10.12 -40.04 20.33
N GLN A 789 -8.81 -40.04 20.08
CA GLN A 789 -7.89 -40.90 20.82
C GLN A 789 -7.77 -40.50 22.30
N ALA A 790 -7.68 -39.19 22.58
CA ALA A 790 -7.65 -38.70 23.96
C ALA A 790 -8.93 -39.06 24.71
N GLN A 791 -10.11 -38.90 24.08
CA GLN A 791 -11.38 -39.28 24.69
C GLN A 791 -11.46 -40.78 24.98
N GLN A 792 -11.00 -41.64 24.06
CA GLN A 792 -10.94 -43.09 24.27
C GLN A 792 -10.07 -43.45 25.47
N LEU A 793 -8.92 -42.78 25.64
CA LEU A 793 -8.00 -43.03 26.75
C LEU A 793 -8.60 -42.57 28.09
N ILE A 794 -9.26 -41.41 28.11
CA ILE A 794 -9.98 -40.93 29.31
C ILE A 794 -11.14 -41.88 29.68
N GLN A 795 -11.88 -42.40 28.68
CA GLN A 795 -12.99 -43.34 28.90
C GLN A 795 -12.56 -44.68 29.50
N LYS A 796 -11.31 -45.13 29.26
CA LYS A 796 -10.75 -46.32 29.91
C LYS A 796 -10.50 -46.14 31.42
N GLY A 797 -10.51 -44.90 31.91
CA GLY A 797 -10.20 -44.54 33.29
C GLY A 797 -8.70 -44.34 33.50
N VAL A 798 -8.34 -43.25 34.19
CA VAL A 798 -6.94 -42.92 34.52
C VAL A 798 -6.60 -43.54 35.88
N THR A 799 -5.87 -44.66 35.85
CA THR A 799 -5.52 -45.43 37.06
C THR A 799 -4.19 -44.99 37.68
N ARG A 800 -3.24 -44.52 36.87
CA ARG A 800 -1.91 -44.07 37.32
C ARG A 800 -1.34 -43.03 36.35
N LEU A 801 -0.53 -42.10 36.85
CA LEU A 801 0.10 -41.03 36.05
C LEU A 801 1.55 -40.80 36.52
N ASP A 802 2.45 -41.74 36.25
CA ASP A 802 3.86 -41.68 36.67
C ASP A 802 4.87 -41.86 35.54
N ASP A 803 4.43 -42.18 34.32
CA ASP A 803 5.37 -42.39 33.21
C ASP A 803 5.91 -41.05 32.72
N GLN A 804 7.21 -40.84 32.94
CA GLN A 804 7.89 -39.61 32.53
C GLN A 804 8.32 -39.72 31.07
N ILE A 805 7.64 -39.01 30.19
CA ILE A 805 7.91 -39.01 28.75
C ILE A 805 8.93 -37.94 28.33
N PHE A 806 9.08 -36.90 29.15
CA PHE A 806 9.97 -35.77 28.89
C PHE A 806 10.55 -35.25 30.20
N LEU A 807 11.85 -34.95 30.20
CA LEU A 807 12.55 -34.24 31.26
C LEU A 807 13.70 -33.45 30.64
N ASN A 808 13.66 -32.12 30.74
CA ASN A 808 14.71 -31.26 30.23
C ASN A 808 14.89 -30.02 31.11
N ARG A 809 16.03 -29.35 30.93
CA ARG A 809 16.36 -28.11 31.65
C ARG A 809 15.99 -26.90 30.80
N ASN A 810 15.09 -26.07 31.29
CA ASN A 810 14.72 -24.80 30.73
C ASN A 810 15.81 -23.73 30.97
N PRO A 811 15.97 -22.72 30.09
CA PRO A 811 16.96 -21.65 30.30
C PRO A 811 16.71 -20.85 31.58
N GLY A 812 15.47 -20.39 31.80
CA GLY A 812 15.01 -19.72 33.02
C GLY A 812 14.08 -20.58 33.86
N VAL A 813 13.70 -20.08 35.04
CA VAL A 813 12.75 -20.78 35.93
C VAL A 813 11.36 -20.80 35.26
N PRO A 814 10.77 -21.98 35.00
CA PRO A 814 9.43 -22.09 34.45
C PRO A 814 8.40 -21.37 35.33
N SER A 815 7.73 -20.35 34.79
CA SER A 815 6.70 -19.56 35.47
C SER A 815 5.30 -19.99 35.05
N VAL A 816 5.10 -20.20 33.74
CA VAL A 816 3.83 -20.60 33.13
C VAL A 816 4.12 -21.64 32.06
N VAL A 817 3.28 -22.68 32.01
CA VAL A 817 3.38 -23.75 31.01
C VAL A 817 2.03 -23.93 30.34
N LYS A 818 2.04 -24.11 29.01
CA LYS A 818 0.84 -24.43 28.23
C LYS A 818 1.17 -25.44 27.15
N PHE A 819 0.32 -26.45 27.03
CA PHE A 819 0.34 -27.38 25.90
C PHE A 819 -0.37 -26.79 24.70
N HIS A 820 0.24 -26.97 23.53
CA HIS A 820 -0.50 -26.79 22.29
C HIS A 820 -1.56 -27.91 22.16
N PRO A 821 -2.80 -27.63 21.73
CA PRO A 821 -3.89 -28.62 21.76
C PRO A 821 -3.72 -29.87 20.87
N PHE A 822 -2.98 -29.76 19.75
CA PHE A 822 -2.88 -30.85 18.75
C PHE A 822 -1.46 -31.21 18.29
N THR A 823 -0.55 -30.25 18.09
CA THR A 823 0.87 -30.53 17.86
C THR A 823 1.57 -30.85 19.19
N PRO A 824 2.59 -31.72 19.18
CA PRO A 824 3.34 -32.11 20.38
C PRO A 824 4.31 -31.01 20.84
N CYS A 825 3.79 -29.80 21.05
CA CYS A 825 4.56 -28.63 21.46
C CYS A 825 4.10 -28.17 22.86
N VAL A 826 5.05 -27.86 23.72
CA VAL A 826 4.80 -27.21 25.01
C VAL A 826 5.55 -25.88 25.05
N ALA A 827 4.80 -24.81 25.35
CA ALA A 827 5.36 -23.49 25.57
C ALA A 827 5.59 -23.29 27.06
N VAL A 828 6.80 -22.87 27.40
CA VAL A 828 7.27 -22.65 28.77
C VAL A 828 7.78 -21.21 28.85
N ALA A 829 7.02 -20.33 29.48
CA ALA A 829 7.52 -19.01 29.80
C ALA A 829 8.41 -19.08 31.05
N ASP A 830 9.47 -18.29 31.04
CA ASP A 830 10.15 -17.88 32.25
C ASP A 830 9.71 -16.47 32.63
N LYS A 831 10.61 -15.60 33.09
CA LYS A 831 10.25 -14.24 33.50
C LYS A 831 10.02 -13.34 32.29
N ASP A 832 10.85 -13.45 31.27
CA ASP A 832 10.98 -12.48 30.18
C ASP A 832 11.11 -13.12 28.78
N SER A 833 11.20 -14.43 28.72
CA SER A 833 11.34 -15.21 27.50
C SER A 833 10.41 -16.43 27.48
N ILE A 834 10.30 -17.04 26.30
CA ILE A 834 9.42 -18.18 26.06
C ILE A 834 10.23 -19.23 25.31
N CYS A 835 10.23 -20.44 25.87
CA CYS A 835 10.91 -21.60 25.32
C CYS A 835 9.88 -22.61 24.81
N PHE A 836 10.08 -23.15 23.62
CA PHE A 836 9.20 -24.15 23.02
C PHE A 836 9.93 -25.49 22.96
N TRP A 837 9.29 -26.52 23.49
CA TRP A 837 9.82 -27.88 23.48
C TRP A 837 8.90 -28.81 22.73
N ASP A 838 9.48 -29.71 21.94
CA ASP A 838 8.81 -30.89 21.42
C ASP A 838 8.91 -31.98 22.48
N TRP A 839 7.80 -32.31 23.13
CA TRP A 839 7.80 -33.29 24.21
C TRP A 839 7.76 -34.73 23.70
N GLU A 840 7.52 -34.96 22.41
CA GLU A 840 7.59 -36.30 21.81
C GLU A 840 9.01 -36.65 21.35
N LYS A 841 9.73 -35.67 20.79
CA LYS A 841 11.13 -35.82 20.32
C LYS A 841 12.17 -35.48 21.39
N GLY A 842 11.82 -34.65 22.37
CA GLY A 842 12.75 -34.16 23.39
C GLY A 842 13.64 -33.00 22.94
N GLU A 843 13.30 -32.33 21.84
CA GLU A 843 14.09 -31.26 21.24
C GLU A 843 13.54 -29.88 21.60
N LYS A 844 14.42 -28.88 21.69
CA LYS A 844 14.03 -27.47 21.81
C LYS A 844 13.74 -26.94 20.41
N LEU A 845 12.51 -26.46 20.19
CA LEU A 845 12.06 -25.92 18.91
C LEU A 845 12.50 -24.47 18.73
N ASP A 846 12.22 -23.62 19.71
CA ASP A 846 12.49 -22.18 19.64
C ASP A 846 12.69 -21.58 21.05
N TYR A 847 13.30 -20.40 21.10
CA TYR A 847 13.51 -19.61 22.30
C TYR A 847 13.61 -18.12 21.93
N PHE A 848 12.64 -17.31 22.38
CA PHE A 848 12.64 -15.88 22.09
C PHE A 848 12.24 -15.03 23.31
N HIS A 849 12.63 -13.76 23.27
CA HIS A 849 12.34 -12.78 24.32
C HIS A 849 10.98 -12.12 24.08
N ASN A 850 10.14 -12.05 25.11
CA ASN A 850 8.78 -11.52 25.01
C ASN A 850 8.74 -9.97 24.93
N GLY A 851 9.87 -9.29 25.12
CA GLY A 851 10.00 -7.83 24.96
C GLY A 851 9.48 -7.02 26.14
N ASN A 852 9.14 -7.68 27.25
CA ASN A 852 8.72 -7.00 28.48
C ASN A 852 9.94 -6.52 29.31
N PRO A 853 9.82 -5.40 30.04
CA PRO A 853 10.95 -4.86 30.80
C PRO A 853 11.39 -5.79 31.94
N ARG A 854 12.67 -5.73 32.34
CA ARG A 854 13.31 -6.65 33.33
C ARG A 854 12.62 -6.78 34.69
N TYR A 855 11.83 -5.79 35.10
CA TYR A 855 11.12 -5.78 36.39
C TYR A 855 9.73 -6.42 36.30
N THR A 856 9.19 -6.65 35.10
CA THR A 856 7.91 -7.34 34.86
C THR A 856 8.13 -8.84 34.72
N ARG A 857 7.04 -9.62 34.73
CA ARG A 857 7.06 -11.07 34.45
C ARG A 857 5.86 -11.50 33.62
N VAL A 858 6.03 -12.55 32.82
CA VAL A 858 4.91 -13.27 32.19
C VAL A 858 4.10 -13.98 33.26
N THR A 859 2.78 -13.80 33.25
CA THR A 859 1.86 -14.33 34.28
C THR A 859 0.76 -15.22 33.72
N ALA A 860 0.41 -15.06 32.45
CA ALA A 860 -0.49 -15.97 31.77
C ALA A 860 -0.13 -16.13 30.28
N MET A 861 -0.52 -17.29 29.73
CA MET A 861 -0.32 -17.65 28.33
C MET A 861 -1.55 -18.39 27.83
N GLU A 862 -1.97 -18.16 26.59
CA GLU A 862 -3.03 -18.93 25.93
C GLU A 862 -2.73 -19.14 24.45
N TYR A 863 -3.16 -20.28 23.91
CA TYR A 863 -3.11 -20.54 22.47
C TYR A 863 -4.40 -20.05 21.81
N LEU A 864 -4.26 -19.09 20.90
CA LEU A 864 -5.34 -18.65 20.02
C LEU A 864 -5.31 -19.48 18.74
N ASN A 865 -6.48 -19.73 18.15
CA ASN A 865 -6.64 -20.48 16.91
C ASN A 865 -5.94 -21.86 16.94
N GLY A 866 -6.00 -22.56 18.08
CA GLY A 866 -5.29 -23.83 18.26
C GLY A 866 -5.63 -24.90 17.21
N GLN A 867 -6.79 -24.80 16.54
CA GLN A 867 -7.18 -25.68 15.44
C GLN A 867 -6.35 -25.51 14.16
N ASP A 868 -5.97 -24.30 13.79
CA ASP A 868 -5.32 -23.99 12.51
C ASP A 868 -4.64 -22.63 12.59
N CYS A 869 -3.37 -22.55 12.14
CA CYS A 869 -2.54 -21.35 12.25
C CYS A 869 -2.55 -20.74 13.67
N SER A 870 -2.16 -21.54 14.66
CA SER A 870 -2.14 -21.15 16.06
C SER A 870 -1.28 -19.92 16.33
N LEU A 871 -1.77 -19.04 17.19
CA LEU A 871 -1.04 -17.90 17.74
C LEU A 871 -0.83 -18.11 19.24
N LEU A 872 0.19 -17.48 19.80
CA LEU A 872 0.45 -17.52 21.24
C LEU A 872 0.21 -16.15 21.86
N LEU A 873 -0.75 -16.06 22.78
CA LEU A 873 -0.98 -14.89 23.60
C LEU A 873 -0.14 -14.96 24.87
N THR A 874 0.53 -13.87 25.20
CA THR A 874 1.27 -13.70 26.46
C THR A 874 0.81 -12.45 27.20
N ALA A 875 0.56 -12.61 28.49
CA ALA A 875 0.10 -11.55 29.39
C ALA A 875 1.13 -11.31 30.50
N THR A 876 1.52 -10.05 30.67
CA THR A 876 2.51 -9.63 31.67
C THR A 876 1.84 -8.90 32.84
N ASP A 877 2.49 -8.92 33.99
CA ASP A 877 1.98 -8.34 35.25
C ASP A 877 1.80 -6.82 35.24
N ASP A 878 2.37 -6.12 34.27
CA ASP A 878 2.13 -4.69 33.99
C ASP A 878 0.85 -4.43 33.18
N GLY A 879 0.12 -5.48 32.79
CA GLY A 879 -1.14 -5.39 32.06
C GLY A 879 -1.00 -5.43 30.54
N ALA A 880 0.21 -5.62 30.00
CA ALA A 880 0.44 -5.72 28.57
C ALA A 880 0.11 -7.12 28.03
N ILE A 881 -0.50 -7.16 26.85
CA ILE A 881 -0.83 -8.38 26.11
C ILE A 881 -0.09 -8.35 24.77
N ARG A 882 0.56 -9.46 24.42
CA ARG A 882 1.27 -9.64 23.14
C ARG A 882 0.82 -10.93 22.47
N VAL A 883 0.72 -10.92 21.15
CA VAL A 883 0.33 -12.08 20.34
C VAL A 883 1.42 -12.41 19.35
N TRP A 884 1.88 -13.66 19.36
CA TRP A 884 3.01 -14.15 18.58
C TRP A 884 2.59 -15.21 17.56
N LYS A 885 3.27 -15.21 16.41
CA LYS A 885 3.10 -16.17 15.32
C LYS A 885 4.45 -16.78 14.92
N ASN A 886 4.40 -17.93 14.24
CA ASN A 886 5.57 -18.67 13.76
C ASN A 886 6.56 -19.08 14.87
N PHE A 887 6.05 -19.29 16.10
CA PHE A 887 6.86 -19.59 17.29
C PHE A 887 7.43 -21.03 17.35
N ALA A 888 7.14 -21.86 16.35
CA ALA A 888 7.57 -23.26 16.27
C ALA A 888 7.74 -23.70 14.80
N ASP A 889 8.06 -22.75 13.92
CA ASP A 889 8.33 -22.99 12.50
C ASP A 889 9.85 -23.19 12.30
N LEU A 890 10.24 -24.06 11.37
CA LEU A 890 11.66 -24.30 11.05
C LEU A 890 12.21 -23.25 10.08
N GLU A 891 11.35 -22.64 9.27
CA GLU A 891 11.77 -21.70 8.20
C GLU A 891 11.63 -20.23 8.60
N LYS A 892 10.84 -19.94 9.64
CA LYS A 892 10.45 -18.59 10.02
C LYS A 892 10.75 -18.31 11.47
N ASN A 893 11.20 -17.09 11.73
CA ASN A 893 11.40 -16.59 13.08
C ASN A 893 10.06 -16.14 13.71
N PRO A 894 9.98 -16.10 15.04
CA PRO A 894 8.80 -15.63 15.75
C PRO A 894 8.54 -14.15 15.44
N GLU A 895 7.29 -13.84 15.10
CA GLU A 895 6.84 -12.48 14.78
C GLU A 895 5.71 -12.06 15.72
N MET A 896 5.75 -10.82 16.20
CA MET A 896 4.66 -10.22 16.96
C MET A 896 3.58 -9.74 15.99
N VAL A 897 2.36 -10.28 16.11
CA VAL A 897 1.23 -9.92 15.24
C VAL A 897 0.55 -8.65 15.72
N THR A 898 0.30 -8.57 17.03
CA THR A 898 -0.34 -7.42 17.67
C THR A 898 0.02 -7.39 19.16
N ALA A 899 -0.04 -6.21 19.75
CA ALA A 899 0.09 -6.03 21.19
C ALA A 899 -0.73 -4.82 21.63
N TRP A 900 -1.27 -4.88 22.85
CA TRP A 900 -2.02 -3.77 23.42
C TRP A 900 -1.98 -3.79 24.95
N GLN A 901 -2.27 -2.64 25.56
CA GLN A 901 -2.40 -2.52 27.01
C GLN A 901 -3.79 -3.02 27.46
N GLY A 902 -3.83 -4.27 27.95
CA GLY A 902 -5.05 -4.94 28.39
C GLY A 902 -5.62 -4.41 29.70
N LEU A 903 -4.77 -4.13 30.68
CA LEU A 903 -5.17 -3.51 31.95
C LEU A 903 -4.33 -2.26 32.19
N SER A 904 -4.99 -1.14 32.45
CA SER A 904 -4.34 0.11 32.82
C SER A 904 -4.39 0.25 34.34
N ASP A 905 -3.39 0.91 34.93
CA ASP A 905 -3.36 1.26 36.37
C ASP A 905 -3.36 0.04 37.31
N MET A 906 -2.41 -0.88 37.10
CA MET A 906 -2.16 -1.99 38.03
C MET A 906 -1.85 -1.46 39.43
N LEU A 907 -2.55 -1.97 40.45
CA LEU A 907 -2.33 -1.55 41.83
C LEU A 907 -1.07 -2.24 42.38
N PRO A 908 -0.05 -1.50 42.86
CA PRO A 908 1.14 -2.11 43.42
C PRO A 908 0.79 -2.85 44.71
N THR A 909 0.92 -4.17 44.70
CA THR A 909 0.71 -5.03 45.88
C THR A 909 1.96 -5.87 46.15
N THR A 910 2.28 -6.10 47.42
CA THR A 910 3.45 -6.91 47.83
C THR A 910 3.28 -8.40 47.57
N ARG A 911 2.04 -8.85 47.35
CA ARG A 911 1.65 -10.24 47.02
C ARG A 911 0.56 -10.22 45.94
N GLY A 912 0.93 -9.79 44.73
CA GLY A 912 0.05 -9.67 43.58
C GLY A 912 -0.09 -10.94 42.76
N ALA A 913 -1.27 -11.14 42.17
CA ALA A 913 -1.52 -12.19 41.19
C ALA A 913 -0.91 -11.83 39.82
N GLY A 914 -0.59 -10.55 39.58
CA GLY A 914 -0.21 -10.04 38.28
C GLY A 914 -1.44 -9.94 37.37
N MET A 915 -1.35 -10.47 36.15
CA MET A 915 -2.44 -10.47 35.18
C MET A 915 -2.93 -11.90 34.92
N VAL A 916 -4.24 -12.09 34.95
CA VAL A 916 -4.90 -13.35 34.60
C VAL A 916 -5.80 -13.13 33.39
N VAL A 917 -5.80 -14.11 32.49
CA VAL A 917 -6.61 -14.08 31.27
C VAL A 917 -7.33 -15.40 31.06
N ASP A 918 -8.44 -15.35 30.32
CA ASP A 918 -9.13 -16.54 29.80
C ASP A 918 -9.63 -16.24 28.38
N TRP A 919 -9.47 -17.21 27.48
CA TRP A 919 -9.73 -17.05 26.04
C TRP A 919 -10.94 -17.88 25.59
N GLU A 920 -11.94 -17.22 24.99
CA GLU A 920 -13.09 -17.87 24.36
C GLU A 920 -12.92 -17.91 22.83
N GLN A 921 -12.42 -19.04 22.31
CA GLN A 921 -12.15 -19.24 20.89
C GLN A 921 -13.41 -19.12 19.98
N GLU A 922 -14.58 -19.54 20.46
CA GLU A 922 -15.81 -19.56 19.65
C GLU A 922 -16.42 -18.18 19.48
N THR A 923 -16.29 -17.32 20.49
CA THR A 923 -16.87 -15.97 20.50
C THR A 923 -15.86 -14.88 20.15
N GLY A 924 -14.56 -15.19 20.11
CA GLY A 924 -13.51 -14.19 19.90
C GLY A 924 -13.35 -13.23 21.06
N LEU A 925 -13.68 -13.66 22.28
CA LEU A 925 -13.63 -12.81 23.47
C LEU A 925 -12.44 -13.18 24.36
N LEU A 926 -11.77 -12.16 24.87
CA LEU A 926 -10.68 -12.30 25.83
C LEU A 926 -11.04 -11.58 27.12
N MET A 927 -11.03 -12.30 28.23
CA MET A 927 -11.25 -11.74 29.55
C MET A 927 -9.90 -11.50 30.21
N SER A 928 -9.72 -10.31 30.80
CA SER A 928 -8.50 -9.96 31.51
C SER A 928 -8.83 -9.33 32.87
N SER A 929 -8.14 -9.78 33.92
CA SER A 929 -8.20 -9.20 35.27
C SER A 929 -6.86 -9.44 35.98
N GLY A 930 -6.79 -9.19 37.29
CA GLY A 930 -5.55 -9.33 38.04
C GLY A 930 -5.52 -8.47 39.29
N ASP A 931 -4.44 -7.74 39.49
CA ASP A 931 -4.26 -6.74 40.57
C ASP A 931 -5.04 -5.43 40.31
N VAL A 932 -6.28 -5.58 39.82
CA VAL A 932 -7.23 -4.51 39.51
C VAL A 932 -8.62 -4.89 40.03
N ARG A 933 -9.51 -3.90 40.16
CA ARG A 933 -10.88 -4.10 40.68
C ARG A 933 -11.92 -4.29 39.58
N ILE A 934 -11.48 -4.68 38.40
CA ILE A 934 -12.32 -4.88 37.23
C ILE A 934 -11.96 -6.18 36.51
N VAL A 935 -12.96 -6.79 35.89
CA VAL A 935 -12.79 -7.79 34.84
C VAL A 935 -13.11 -7.11 33.52
N ARG A 936 -12.11 -6.97 32.65
CA ARG A 936 -12.26 -6.35 31.34
C ARG A 936 -12.50 -7.41 30.29
N VAL A 937 -13.50 -7.19 29.44
CA VAL A 937 -13.85 -8.04 28.31
C VAL A 937 -13.43 -7.35 27.01
N TRP A 938 -12.54 -8.00 26.27
CA TRP A 938 -12.02 -7.58 24.99
C TRP A 938 -12.65 -8.39 23.87
N ASP A 939 -13.08 -7.71 22.82
CA ASP A 939 -13.46 -8.31 21.54
C ASP A 939 -12.27 -8.20 20.59
N THR A 940 -11.70 -9.35 20.23
CA THR A 940 -10.51 -9.42 19.39
C THR A 940 -10.82 -9.27 17.90
N ASP A 941 -12.06 -9.50 17.47
CA ASP A 941 -12.47 -9.30 16.08
C ASP A 941 -12.57 -7.80 15.75
N ARG A 942 -13.00 -7.02 16.75
CA ARG A 942 -13.11 -5.55 16.67
C ARG A 942 -11.92 -4.81 17.26
N GLU A 943 -11.02 -5.52 17.92
CA GLU A 943 -9.86 -4.99 18.66
C GLU A 943 -10.24 -3.87 19.64
N MET A 944 -11.35 -4.06 20.39
CA MET A 944 -11.86 -3.04 21.32
C MET A 944 -12.32 -3.64 22.64
N LYS A 945 -12.21 -2.85 23.71
CA LYS A 945 -12.86 -3.20 24.99
C LYS A 945 -14.38 -3.08 24.85
N VAL A 946 -15.10 -4.12 25.25
CA VAL A 946 -16.58 -4.16 25.19
C VAL A 946 -17.18 -3.80 26.53
N GLN A 947 -16.63 -4.35 27.61
CA GLN A 947 -17.24 -4.26 28.93
C GLN A 947 -16.18 -4.22 30.05
N ASP A 948 -16.39 -3.36 31.05
CA ASP A 948 -15.59 -3.29 32.29
C ASP A 948 -16.51 -3.70 33.46
N ILE A 949 -16.39 -4.95 33.92
CA ILE A 949 -17.21 -5.52 34.99
C ILE A 949 -16.56 -5.24 36.35
N PRO A 950 -17.22 -4.55 37.30
CA PRO A 950 -16.63 -4.27 38.61
C PRO A 950 -16.58 -5.54 39.47
N THR A 951 -15.40 -5.92 39.95
CA THR A 951 -15.25 -7.09 40.83
C THR A 951 -15.97 -6.86 42.16
N GLY A 952 -15.98 -5.61 42.64
CA GLY A 952 -16.49 -5.18 43.96
C GLY A 952 -15.77 -5.84 45.13
N ALA A 953 -14.51 -6.22 44.92
CA ALA A 953 -13.60 -6.72 45.94
C ALA A 953 -12.38 -5.80 46.00
N ASP A 954 -11.78 -5.65 47.19
CA ASP A 954 -10.52 -4.93 47.35
C ASP A 954 -9.30 -5.82 47.07
N SER A 955 -9.47 -7.14 47.10
CA SER A 955 -8.45 -8.13 46.76
C SER A 955 -8.32 -8.33 45.25
N CYS A 956 -7.13 -8.74 44.81
CA CYS A 956 -6.87 -9.09 43.41
C CYS A 956 -7.63 -10.34 42.96
N VAL A 957 -7.86 -10.44 41.65
CA VAL A 957 -8.37 -11.63 40.98
C VAL A 957 -7.20 -12.56 40.68
N THR A 958 -7.28 -13.79 41.19
CA THR A 958 -6.19 -14.77 41.19
C THR A 958 -6.37 -15.84 40.13
N SER A 959 -7.61 -16.06 39.69
CA SER A 959 -7.95 -17.01 38.63
C SER A 959 -9.26 -16.59 37.97
N LEU A 960 -9.37 -16.87 36.67
CA LEU A 960 -10.51 -16.51 35.85
C LEU A 960 -10.91 -17.71 35.00
N SER A 961 -12.21 -17.98 34.90
CA SER A 961 -12.75 -19.01 34.01
C SER A 961 -14.13 -18.61 33.49
N CYS A 962 -14.38 -18.75 32.20
CA CYS A 962 -15.63 -18.32 31.57
C CYS A 962 -16.33 -19.44 30.79
N ASP A 963 -17.66 -19.43 30.75
CA ASP A 963 -18.47 -20.35 29.93
C ASP A 963 -19.10 -19.59 28.75
N PRO A 964 -18.74 -19.95 27.49
CA PRO A 964 -19.27 -19.29 26.31
C PRO A 964 -20.78 -19.51 26.16
N GLN A 965 -21.30 -20.70 26.51
CA GLN A 965 -22.72 -21.04 26.29
C GLN A 965 -23.64 -20.30 27.27
N ARG A 966 -23.25 -20.28 28.55
CA ARG A 966 -24.06 -19.66 29.61
C ARG A 966 -23.75 -18.21 29.88
N SER A 967 -22.74 -17.63 29.25
CA SER A 967 -22.32 -16.25 29.52
C SER A 967 -21.75 -16.00 30.93
N LEU A 968 -21.35 -17.05 31.64
CA LEU A 968 -20.88 -16.93 33.02
C LEU A 968 -19.38 -16.65 33.08
N ILE A 969 -18.97 -15.76 33.98
CA ILE A 969 -17.57 -15.48 34.32
C ILE A 969 -17.38 -15.81 35.79
N VAL A 970 -16.43 -16.68 36.09
CA VAL A 970 -16.06 -17.06 37.46
C VAL A 970 -14.70 -16.45 37.76
N ALA A 971 -14.61 -15.73 38.88
CA ALA A 971 -13.39 -15.13 39.37
C ALA A 971 -13.08 -15.61 40.79
N GLY A 972 -11.93 -16.25 40.97
CA GLY A 972 -11.36 -16.51 42.29
C GLY A 972 -10.58 -15.30 42.78
N LEU A 973 -10.73 -14.94 44.06
CA LEU A 973 -10.11 -13.76 44.65
C LEU A 973 -9.07 -14.12 45.72
N GLY A 974 -8.15 -13.19 45.95
CA GLY A 974 -7.07 -13.35 46.94
C GLY A 974 -7.57 -13.39 48.39
N ASP A 975 -8.78 -12.89 48.66
CA ASP A 975 -9.44 -12.95 49.97
C ASP A 975 -10.12 -14.30 50.27
N GLY A 976 -10.15 -15.23 49.30
CA GLY A 976 -10.84 -16.51 49.42
C GLY A 976 -12.23 -16.53 48.80
N SER A 977 -12.80 -15.39 48.41
CA SER A 977 -14.12 -15.38 47.78
C SER A 977 -14.06 -15.85 46.33
N VAL A 978 -15.12 -16.53 45.89
CA VAL A 978 -15.32 -16.92 44.48
C VAL A 978 -16.60 -16.24 44.00
N ARG A 979 -16.49 -15.43 42.94
CA ARG A 979 -17.61 -14.62 42.44
C ARG A 979 -17.99 -15.03 41.03
N VAL A 980 -19.28 -15.04 40.75
CA VAL A 980 -19.85 -15.38 39.45
C VAL A 980 -20.56 -14.17 38.88
N TYR A 981 -20.27 -13.86 37.62
CA TYR A 981 -20.86 -12.76 36.89
C TYR A 981 -21.58 -13.24 35.63
N ASP A 982 -22.72 -12.64 35.31
CA ASP A 982 -23.40 -12.79 34.02
C ASP A 982 -23.20 -11.52 33.19
N ARG A 983 -22.55 -11.67 32.02
CA ARG A 983 -22.25 -10.55 31.10
C ARG A 983 -23.49 -9.92 30.48
N ARG A 984 -24.64 -10.63 30.48
CA ARG A 984 -25.89 -10.16 29.85
C ARG A 984 -26.62 -9.11 30.70
N MET A 985 -26.37 -9.12 32.01
CA MET A 985 -27.00 -8.20 32.96
C MET A 985 -26.29 -6.83 32.99
N ALA A 986 -26.97 -5.82 33.54
CA ALA A 986 -26.38 -4.50 33.74
C ALA A 986 -25.16 -4.56 34.66
N LEU A 987 -24.18 -3.66 34.45
CA LEU A 987 -22.91 -3.66 35.20
C LEU A 987 -23.06 -3.57 36.72
N SER A 988 -24.13 -2.93 37.21
CA SER A 988 -24.44 -2.83 38.64
C SER A 988 -24.94 -4.14 39.25
N GLU A 989 -25.56 -5.01 38.45
CA GLU A 989 -26.27 -6.22 38.89
C GLU A 989 -25.67 -7.51 38.34
N CYS A 990 -24.65 -7.40 37.48
CA CYS A 990 -24.03 -8.53 36.81
C CYS A 990 -23.41 -9.58 37.74
N ARG A 991 -23.20 -9.26 39.02
CA ARG A 991 -22.71 -10.24 40.02
C ARG A 991 -23.88 -11.09 40.52
N VAL A 992 -24.00 -12.28 39.95
CA VAL A 992 -25.10 -13.21 40.25
C VAL A 992 -24.87 -13.94 41.58
N MET A 993 -23.63 -14.39 41.85
CA MET A 993 -23.31 -15.17 43.06
C MET A 993 -21.98 -14.75 43.70
N THR A 994 -21.86 -14.96 45.02
CA THR A 994 -20.62 -14.76 45.77
C THR A 994 -20.47 -15.83 46.85
N TYR A 995 -19.54 -16.75 46.64
CA TYR A 995 -19.18 -17.80 47.59
C TYR A 995 -18.07 -17.33 48.52
N ARG A 996 -18.25 -17.50 49.83
CA ARG A 996 -17.31 -17.04 50.87
C ARG A 996 -16.97 -18.15 51.87
N GLU A 997 -16.72 -19.34 51.34
CA GLU A 997 -16.40 -20.48 52.19
C GLU A 997 -14.89 -20.68 52.38
N HIS A 998 -14.03 -20.25 51.44
CA HIS A 998 -12.58 -20.32 51.63
C HIS A 998 -12.09 -19.19 52.54
N THR A 999 -11.10 -19.51 53.37
CA THR A 999 -10.49 -18.57 54.33
C THR A 999 -9.10 -18.08 53.89
N ALA A 1000 -8.65 -18.50 52.71
CA ALA A 1000 -7.34 -18.20 52.17
C ALA A 1000 -7.39 -18.05 50.64
N TRP A 1001 -6.28 -17.56 50.09
CA TRP A 1001 -6.07 -17.31 48.66
C TRP A 1001 -6.56 -18.46 47.77
N VAL A 1002 -7.45 -18.15 46.82
CA VAL A 1002 -7.91 -19.11 45.82
C VAL A 1002 -6.81 -19.28 44.77
N VAL A 1003 -6.24 -20.49 44.65
CA VAL A 1003 -5.19 -20.78 43.67
C VAL A 1003 -5.78 -20.91 42.27
N LYS A 1004 -6.93 -21.59 42.15
CA LYS A 1004 -7.65 -21.76 40.89
C LYS A 1004 -9.13 -21.96 41.12
N ALA A 1005 -9.95 -21.25 40.36
CA ALA A 1005 -11.38 -21.49 40.19
C ALA A 1005 -11.65 -21.83 38.72
N TYR A 1006 -12.14 -23.04 38.44
CA TYR A 1006 -12.39 -23.53 37.09
C TYR A 1006 -13.85 -23.91 36.92
N LEU A 1007 -14.47 -23.40 35.86
CA LEU A 1007 -15.84 -23.76 35.48
C LEU A 1007 -15.80 -24.86 34.41
N GLN A 1008 -16.36 -26.03 34.74
CA GLN A 1008 -16.48 -27.14 33.80
C GLN A 1008 -17.34 -26.75 32.60
N LYS A 1009 -16.82 -26.97 31.39
CA LYS A 1009 -17.51 -26.66 30.13
C LYS A 1009 -18.54 -27.74 29.74
N ARG A 1010 -19.46 -28.04 30.65
CA ARG A 1010 -20.55 -29.02 30.47
C ARG A 1010 -21.89 -28.36 30.81
N PRO A 1011 -23.04 -28.81 30.24
CA PRO A 1011 -24.37 -28.24 30.52
C PRO A 1011 -24.79 -28.23 32.00
N GLU A 1012 -24.27 -29.15 32.81
CA GLU A 1012 -24.43 -29.20 34.28
C GLU A 1012 -23.08 -28.97 34.97
N GLY A 1013 -22.26 -28.09 34.40
CA GLY A 1013 -20.89 -27.84 34.84
C GLY A 1013 -20.81 -27.22 36.23
N HIS A 1014 -19.99 -27.82 37.09
CA HIS A 1014 -19.69 -27.31 38.43
C HIS A 1014 -18.50 -26.34 38.37
N ILE A 1015 -18.47 -25.42 39.33
CA ILE A 1015 -17.32 -24.57 39.63
C ILE A 1015 -16.46 -25.33 40.63
N MET A 1016 -15.24 -25.68 40.24
CA MET A 1016 -14.24 -26.28 41.13
C MET A 1016 -13.27 -25.18 41.59
N SER A 1017 -13.26 -24.88 42.88
CA SER A 1017 -12.33 -23.92 43.47
C SER A 1017 -11.42 -24.58 44.49
N VAL A 1018 -10.15 -24.15 44.51
CA VAL A 1018 -9.15 -24.68 45.45
C VAL A 1018 -8.37 -23.55 46.07
N SER A 1019 -8.23 -23.56 47.40
CA SER A 1019 -7.38 -22.59 48.12
C SER A 1019 -5.99 -23.15 48.45
N VAL A 1020 -5.08 -22.26 48.85
CA VAL A 1020 -3.72 -22.61 49.33
C VAL A 1020 -3.74 -23.59 50.51
N ASN A 1021 -4.82 -23.60 51.30
CA ASN A 1021 -5.00 -24.52 52.43
C ASN A 1021 -5.36 -25.95 51.99
N GLY A 1022 -5.56 -26.19 50.69
CA GLY A 1022 -5.89 -27.51 50.16
C GLY A 1022 -7.35 -27.91 50.36
N ASP A 1023 -8.26 -26.98 50.63
CA ASP A 1023 -9.70 -27.23 50.56
C ASP A 1023 -10.18 -27.05 49.12
N VAL A 1024 -10.74 -28.12 48.55
CA VAL A 1024 -11.39 -28.13 47.24
C VAL A 1024 -12.90 -28.04 47.47
N ARG A 1025 -13.55 -27.10 46.81
CA ARG A 1025 -15.01 -26.94 46.85
C ARG A 1025 -15.61 -27.03 45.48
N PHE A 1026 -16.76 -27.71 45.41
CA PHE A 1026 -17.58 -27.80 44.22
C PHE A 1026 -18.82 -26.95 44.43
N PHE A 1027 -19.00 -25.92 43.62
CA PHE A 1027 -20.21 -25.10 43.63
C PHE A 1027 -21.03 -25.38 42.37
N ASP A 1028 -22.34 -25.44 42.52
CA ASP A 1028 -23.26 -25.27 41.40
C ASP A 1028 -23.53 -23.77 41.24
N PRO A 1029 -23.38 -23.17 40.04
CA PRO A 1029 -23.68 -21.75 39.82
C PRO A 1029 -25.12 -21.34 40.22
N ARG A 1030 -26.04 -22.29 40.37
CA ARG A 1030 -27.44 -22.06 40.77
C ARG A 1030 -27.67 -22.11 42.28
N MET A 1031 -26.71 -22.64 43.06
CA MET A 1031 -26.85 -22.88 44.50
C MET A 1031 -25.92 -21.97 45.30
N PRO A 1032 -26.32 -21.46 46.48
CA PRO A 1032 -25.49 -20.56 47.29
C PRO A 1032 -24.39 -21.24 48.11
N GLU A 1033 -24.47 -22.55 48.32
CA GLU A 1033 -23.54 -23.33 49.13
C GLU A 1033 -22.80 -24.39 48.30
N SER A 1034 -21.66 -24.86 48.78
CA SER A 1034 -20.91 -25.94 48.14
C SER A 1034 -21.69 -27.26 48.15
N VAL A 1035 -21.69 -27.94 47.00
CA VAL A 1035 -22.29 -29.27 46.80
C VAL A 1035 -21.41 -30.35 47.42
N ASN A 1036 -20.09 -30.18 47.31
CA ASN A 1036 -19.11 -31.13 47.83
C ASN A 1036 -17.85 -30.39 48.31
N VAL A 1037 -17.22 -30.95 49.35
CA VAL A 1037 -15.99 -30.46 49.96
C VAL A 1037 -15.00 -31.61 50.04
N LEU A 1038 -13.81 -31.41 49.48
CA LEU A 1038 -12.70 -32.36 49.57
C LEU A 1038 -11.50 -31.67 50.21
N GLN A 1039 -10.71 -32.43 50.96
CA GLN A 1039 -9.47 -31.96 51.54
C GLN A 1039 -8.29 -32.65 50.85
N ILE A 1040 -7.46 -31.85 50.18
CA ILE A 1040 -6.18 -32.26 49.61
C ILE A 1040 -5.02 -31.77 50.49
N VAL A 1041 -3.80 -31.98 50.00
CA VAL A 1041 -2.56 -31.57 50.65
C VAL A 1041 -2.54 -30.06 50.93
N LYS A 1042 -2.08 -29.69 52.14
CA LYS A 1042 -1.90 -28.30 52.56
C LYS A 1042 -0.63 -27.69 51.97
N GLY A 1043 -0.63 -26.36 51.79
CA GLY A 1043 0.56 -25.62 51.35
C GLY A 1043 0.81 -25.74 49.84
N LEU A 1044 -0.23 -25.46 49.07
CA LEU A 1044 -0.19 -25.53 47.60
C LEU A 1044 0.56 -24.34 47.00
N THR A 1045 1.43 -24.61 46.04
CA THR A 1045 2.16 -23.58 45.27
C THR A 1045 1.60 -23.41 43.85
N ALA A 1046 1.13 -24.50 43.25
CA ALA A 1046 0.53 -24.53 41.92
C ALA A 1046 -0.61 -25.54 41.89
N LEU A 1047 -1.59 -25.31 41.03
CA LEU A 1047 -2.70 -26.23 40.81
C LEU A 1047 -3.22 -26.12 39.39
N ASP A 1048 -3.53 -27.26 38.78
CA ASP A 1048 -4.26 -27.31 37.53
C ASP A 1048 -5.36 -28.38 37.55
N ILE A 1049 -6.40 -28.15 36.75
CA ILE A 1049 -7.58 -29.02 36.68
C ILE A 1049 -7.81 -29.41 35.22
N HIS A 1050 -7.89 -30.72 34.97
CA HIS A 1050 -8.06 -31.23 33.62
C HIS A 1050 -9.48 -30.92 33.09
N PRO A 1051 -9.62 -30.34 31.88
CA PRO A 1051 -10.91 -29.88 31.37
C PRO A 1051 -11.92 -31.01 31.08
N GLN A 1052 -11.45 -32.16 30.60
CA GLN A 1052 -12.30 -33.31 30.24
C GLN A 1052 -12.33 -34.44 31.29
N ALA A 1053 -11.20 -34.81 31.89
CA ALA A 1053 -11.05 -35.98 32.76
C ALA A 1053 -11.36 -35.75 34.26
N ASN A 1054 -11.70 -34.51 34.67
CA ASN A 1054 -11.92 -34.16 36.08
C ASN A 1054 -10.76 -34.56 37.03
N LEU A 1055 -9.52 -34.45 36.55
CA LEU A 1055 -8.31 -34.69 37.35
C LEU A 1055 -7.84 -33.38 37.98
N ILE A 1056 -7.34 -33.46 39.22
CA ILE A 1056 -6.79 -32.31 39.95
C ILE A 1056 -5.32 -32.60 40.24
N ALA A 1057 -4.41 -31.82 39.67
CA ALA A 1057 -2.98 -31.90 39.97
C ALA A 1057 -2.60 -30.75 40.88
N CYS A 1058 -1.94 -31.06 42.00
CA CYS A 1058 -1.51 -30.07 42.97
C CYS A 1058 -0.01 -30.19 43.26
N GLY A 1059 0.67 -29.05 43.26
CA GLY A 1059 2.10 -28.92 43.56
C GLY A 1059 2.27 -28.42 44.98
N SER A 1060 3.18 -29.04 45.73
CA SER A 1060 3.53 -28.62 47.09
C SER A 1060 4.89 -27.95 47.14
N MET A 1061 5.06 -27.04 48.11
CA MET A 1061 6.37 -26.49 48.47
C MET A 1061 7.37 -27.57 48.92
N ASN A 1062 6.87 -28.73 49.36
CA ASN A 1062 7.65 -29.88 49.80
C ASN A 1062 8.09 -30.81 48.64
N GLN A 1063 8.22 -30.28 47.42
CA GLN A 1063 8.82 -30.95 46.26
C GLN A 1063 8.10 -32.22 45.77
N PHE A 1064 6.80 -32.33 46.02
CA PHE A 1064 5.99 -33.42 45.48
C PHE A 1064 4.79 -32.90 44.71
N THR A 1065 4.37 -33.68 43.71
CA THR A 1065 3.19 -33.43 42.89
C THR A 1065 2.19 -34.53 43.17
N ALA A 1066 1.04 -34.18 43.75
CA ALA A 1066 -0.04 -35.12 44.00
C ALA A 1066 -1.15 -34.94 42.97
N VAL A 1067 -1.67 -36.05 42.44
CA VAL A 1067 -2.73 -36.08 41.44
C VAL A 1067 -3.93 -36.79 42.04
N TYR A 1068 -5.08 -36.12 42.04
CA TYR A 1068 -6.33 -36.60 42.58
C TYR A 1068 -7.37 -36.79 41.48
N SER A 1069 -8.26 -37.76 41.69
CA SER A 1069 -9.53 -37.88 40.97
C SER A 1069 -10.50 -36.77 41.42
N GLY A 1070 -11.50 -36.48 40.60
CA GLY A 1070 -12.57 -35.53 40.93
C GLY A 1070 -13.41 -35.94 42.14
N SER A 1071 -13.36 -37.21 42.56
CA SER A 1071 -13.97 -37.72 43.79
C SER A 1071 -13.10 -37.51 45.05
N GLY A 1072 -11.84 -37.08 44.89
CA GLY A 1072 -10.88 -36.89 45.99
C GLY A 1072 -9.95 -38.08 46.23
N GLU A 1073 -10.02 -39.13 45.42
CA GLU A 1073 -9.10 -40.26 45.50
C GLU A 1073 -7.70 -39.86 45.03
N LEU A 1074 -6.67 -40.20 45.80
CA LEU A 1074 -5.27 -39.97 45.42
C LEU A 1074 -4.86 -41.02 44.36
N ILE A 1075 -4.66 -40.57 43.12
CA ILE A 1075 -4.23 -41.42 42.01
C ILE A 1075 -2.72 -41.64 42.07
N ASN A 1076 -1.96 -40.56 42.26
CA ASN A 1076 -0.51 -40.65 42.29
C ASN A 1076 0.13 -39.56 43.15
N ASN A 1077 1.33 -39.85 43.67
CA ASN A 1077 2.17 -38.90 44.38
C ASN A 1077 3.60 -38.97 43.83
N ILE A 1078 3.91 -38.08 42.90
CA ILE A 1078 5.18 -38.02 42.21
C ILE A 1078 6.17 -37.26 43.09
N LYS A 1079 7.18 -37.99 43.58
CA LYS A 1079 8.34 -37.45 44.30
C LYS A 1079 9.58 -37.68 43.45
N TYR A 1080 10.45 -36.67 43.35
CA TYR A 1080 11.72 -36.79 42.63
C TYR A 1080 12.82 -37.53 43.41
N TYR A 1081 12.51 -37.99 44.63
CA TYR A 1081 13.44 -38.76 45.47
C TYR A 1081 13.25 -40.25 45.24
N ASP A 1082 14.14 -40.89 44.47
CA ASP A 1082 14.53 -42.28 44.76
C ASP A 1082 15.97 -42.59 44.28
N GLY A 1083 16.90 -42.79 45.23
CA GLY A 1083 18.29 -43.21 45.00
C GLY A 1083 19.41 -42.29 45.58
N PHE A 1084 20.57 -42.87 45.92
CA PHE A 1084 21.76 -42.18 46.49
C PHE A 1084 22.38 -41.12 45.54
N MET A 1085 21.99 -41.11 44.26
CA MET A 1085 22.36 -40.11 43.24
C MET A 1085 21.17 -39.30 42.69
N GLY A 1086 19.99 -39.35 43.33
CA GLY A 1086 18.80 -38.64 42.87
C GLY A 1086 19.01 -37.12 42.80
N GLN A 1087 18.65 -36.52 41.66
CA GLN A 1087 18.75 -35.07 41.46
C GLN A 1087 17.76 -34.35 42.38
N ARG A 1088 18.25 -33.35 43.14
CA ARG A 1088 17.39 -32.49 43.98
C ARG A 1088 16.56 -31.60 43.04
N VAL A 1089 15.24 -31.70 43.12
CA VAL A 1089 14.29 -30.85 42.39
C VAL A 1089 13.54 -29.99 43.39
N GLY A 1090 13.59 -28.68 43.18
CA GLY A 1090 13.04 -27.65 44.05
C GLY A 1090 11.52 -27.60 44.06
N ALA A 1091 10.96 -26.61 44.76
CA ALA A 1091 9.52 -26.44 44.85
C ALA A 1091 8.87 -26.31 43.46
N ILE A 1092 7.66 -26.86 43.32
CA ILE A 1092 6.90 -26.82 42.07
C ILE A 1092 6.36 -25.40 41.84
N SER A 1093 6.66 -24.82 40.68
CA SER A 1093 6.29 -23.44 40.34
C SER A 1093 5.02 -23.38 39.49
N CYS A 1094 4.84 -24.32 38.56
CA CYS A 1094 3.73 -24.32 37.61
C CYS A 1094 3.33 -25.75 37.22
N LEU A 1095 2.05 -25.92 36.92
CA LEU A 1095 1.43 -27.16 36.49
C LEU A 1095 0.49 -26.87 35.31
N ALA A 1096 0.47 -27.76 34.33
CA ALA A 1096 -0.45 -27.65 33.20
C ALA A 1096 -0.85 -29.03 32.68
N PHE A 1097 -2.14 -29.27 32.55
CA PHE A 1097 -2.71 -30.40 31.82
C PHE A 1097 -2.78 -30.09 30.34
N HIS A 1098 -2.60 -31.12 29.53
CA HIS A 1098 -2.91 -31.03 28.12
C HIS A 1098 -4.45 -30.91 27.92
N PRO A 1099 -4.95 -30.06 26.99
CA PRO A 1099 -6.40 -29.81 26.85
C PRO A 1099 -7.25 -31.05 26.52
N HIS A 1100 -6.64 -32.03 25.83
CA HIS A 1100 -7.28 -33.29 25.45
C HIS A 1100 -6.68 -34.51 26.17
N TRP A 1101 -5.41 -34.83 25.94
CA TRP A 1101 -4.71 -35.92 26.62
C TRP A 1101 -4.58 -35.71 28.13
N PRO A 1102 -4.63 -36.78 28.94
CA PRO A 1102 -4.27 -36.71 30.36
C PRO A 1102 -2.75 -36.69 30.54
N HIS A 1103 -2.07 -35.74 29.89
CA HIS A 1103 -0.66 -35.45 30.10
C HIS A 1103 -0.53 -34.27 31.07
N LEU A 1104 0.43 -34.37 31.99
CA LEU A 1104 0.68 -33.35 33.00
C LEU A 1104 2.11 -32.83 32.84
N ALA A 1105 2.24 -31.54 32.56
CA ALA A 1105 3.52 -30.84 32.63
C ALA A 1105 3.76 -30.30 34.04
N VAL A 1106 4.98 -30.46 34.53
CA VAL A 1106 5.42 -30.00 35.86
C VAL A 1106 6.70 -29.20 35.72
N GLY A 1107 6.63 -27.92 36.10
CA GLY A 1107 7.78 -27.02 36.18
C GLY A 1107 8.24 -26.85 37.62
N SER A 1108 9.56 -26.86 37.83
CA SER A 1108 10.19 -26.69 39.15
C SER A 1108 11.05 -25.43 39.21
N ASN A 1109 11.28 -24.93 40.42
CA ASN A 1109 12.20 -23.80 40.66
C ASN A 1109 13.66 -24.10 40.26
N ASP A 1110 14.02 -25.36 40.06
CA ASP A 1110 15.38 -25.78 39.69
C ASP A 1110 15.60 -25.82 38.17
N TYR A 1111 14.84 -25.02 37.41
CA TYR A 1111 14.94 -24.89 35.96
C TYR A 1111 14.50 -26.14 35.18
N TYR A 1112 13.94 -27.17 35.82
CA TYR A 1112 13.49 -28.38 35.11
C TYR A 1112 12.02 -28.30 34.72
N ILE A 1113 11.74 -28.81 33.52
CA ILE A 1113 10.41 -29.08 33.00
C ILE A 1113 10.29 -30.58 32.71
N SER A 1114 9.18 -31.17 33.12
CA SER A 1114 8.88 -32.59 32.90
C SER A 1114 7.46 -32.76 32.39
N VAL A 1115 7.20 -33.83 31.64
CA VAL A 1115 5.85 -34.23 31.23
C VAL A 1115 5.61 -35.68 31.63
N TYR A 1116 4.48 -35.91 32.29
CA TYR A 1116 4.02 -37.21 32.74
C TYR A 1116 2.79 -37.67 31.95
N SER A 1117 2.68 -38.98 31.72
CA SER A 1117 1.59 -39.62 31.00
C SER A 1117 1.03 -40.84 31.73
N VAL A 1118 -0.13 -41.33 31.25
CA VAL A 1118 -0.89 -42.45 31.86
C VAL A 1118 -0.42 -43.81 31.37
N GLU A 1119 0.16 -43.89 30.17
CA GLU A 1119 0.59 -45.14 29.54
C GLU A 1119 2.11 -45.16 29.35
N LYS A 1120 2.76 -46.27 29.70
CA LYS A 1120 4.18 -46.50 29.36
C LYS A 1120 4.32 -46.58 27.85
N ARG A 1121 5.05 -45.65 27.22
CA ARG A 1121 5.51 -45.84 25.83
C ARG A 1121 6.34 -47.13 25.80
N ILE A 1122 5.91 -48.13 25.03
CA ILE A 1122 6.78 -49.24 24.64
C ILE A 1122 7.87 -48.59 23.78
N ARG A 1123 9.05 -48.39 24.37
CA ARG A 1123 10.20 -47.74 23.73
C ARG A 1123 10.71 -48.53 22.53
#